data_AF-A0A967B6T7-F1
#
_entry.id   AF-A0A967B6T7-F1
#
_cell.length_a   1.000
_cell.length_b   1.000
_cell.length_c   1.000
_cell.angle_alpha   90.00
_cell.angle_beta   90.00
_cell.angle_gamma   90.00
#
_symmetry.space_group_name_H-M   'P 1'
#
loop_
_entity.id
_entity.type
_entity.pdbx_description
1 polymer ?
#
loop_
_entity_poly.entity_id
_entity_poly.type
_entity_poly.pdbx_seq_one_letter_code
_entity_poly.pdbx_strand_id
1 'polypeptide(L)'
;MTDPRVRRLAREIADLRKAQAAQNAPQLAASSIEDGAIEAYDRDGQLTLRVGLQHDGTHTNAVLAGPPPPAPAGLTATGGQLSATATWDGTFVGGAVAPMDLARIEVHTTTAAVLLPDTGPGSQTRVGTIEAPAGASVTFAAAPGEVWVWLVARSQAGKVSPPAGPAKVTVTSAVDPAIFAQLTKDLEAARARLADAEQRLTAAQAELDANDGRITQALADIAANKTAISDAMAGLAAAQVDLYQPGGTVDQIKTTLTAAQVTADAAQTTASGKNQILWSTADAPVSAAGTRTGDVWNKYVLAGNKTTIVASWTSDGTSWKPSGISETYVPQIAIGTGTYGELDGLRLKAKSVQANAILVDGSVGTVLIADGAVDATKVNAQSVAAATGAFIKLNVDQIVANSGTFSSAVAARMFTDIFTANKITANEIDVQSVAAATGAIMKLDVGQLTVTDTSSFAAAVVDRMWVNLFAAKKVTADQIDAGSVAAATGQFVKINADQINGGWLNASIAISSQGGITSGDWLAKCARMDGAGFSTYQVAEDGSQYLTTNLGRSDAPDTLSIYPGPNSPPVFEVTQDGIVTAEDAFIRQDPVIAGMPLLGQLNDANSDVGWLDLLPRGVIATADFAHAGLATQNFSTTGGSSLAYAGLGFISATVLPGRTYRVSMPYAYYVTSLTGGSTPARAGIQVTWTGADATAAEPANPTTSSTRLHDMLVSHTAATPTGSSAAPVAGKISFEWMPNVQSPTNVKLLVALAAQYCTMTSAGSAVHWRCTIEDTGVVVADTATLVAQSSQPPPKKTYTTIWRASDSQGYYGSGSVASFYTGKNLLPSGYYSSTTGNARSAIVFNGNGIQGEAKTISSALSGATLTKAEIYMLSLHWYMPTGGWARFTPLNGTTLPSTLASVTGTPVVSKKWTARVQGLWVTVPTSWFSGSKTGFVVGPAGDNSQANYGYFASHAHPTVTNRPLLRLTYTR
;
A
#
# COMPACT_ATOMS: atom_id res chain seq x y z
N MET A 1 71.53 -54.40 117.71
CA MET A 1 70.16 -53.88 117.89
C MET A 1 69.17 -55.02 117.70
N THR A 2 68.63 -55.56 118.79
CA THR A 2 67.96 -56.88 118.84
C THR A 2 66.49 -56.80 119.26
N ASP A 3 65.76 -55.74 118.88
CA ASP A 3 64.30 -55.65 119.08
C ASP A 3 63.53 -55.78 117.74
N PRO A 4 62.70 -56.83 117.54
CA PRO A 4 61.86 -57.01 116.36
C PRO A 4 60.84 -55.88 116.12
N ARG A 5 60.39 -55.19 117.17
CA ARG A 5 59.42 -54.09 117.08
C ARG A 5 60.03 -52.87 116.39
N VAL A 6 61.30 -52.59 116.68
CA VAL A 6 62.08 -51.51 116.03
C VAL A 6 62.27 -51.79 114.54
N ARG A 7 62.47 -53.04 114.13
CA ARG A 7 62.55 -53.43 112.71
C ARG A 7 61.22 -53.37 111.95
N ARG A 8 60.08 -53.50 112.63
CA ARG A 8 58.76 -53.31 112.02
C ARG A 8 58.47 -51.82 111.85
N LEU A 9 58.72 -51.02 112.88
CA LEU A 9 58.53 -49.57 112.84
C LEU A 9 59.44 -48.90 111.79
N ALA A 10 60.69 -49.35 111.67
CA ALA A 10 61.59 -48.85 110.63
C ALA A 10 61.11 -49.19 109.20
N ARG A 11 60.43 -50.32 109.01
CA ARG A 11 59.80 -50.68 107.72
C ARG A 11 58.57 -49.83 107.44
N GLU A 12 57.67 -49.69 108.41
CA GLU A 12 56.48 -48.83 108.27
C GLU A 12 56.87 -47.37 107.98
N ILE A 13 57.91 -46.84 108.63
CA ILE A 13 58.43 -45.49 108.36
C ILE A 13 59.05 -45.39 106.96
N ALA A 14 59.77 -46.42 106.49
CA ALA A 14 60.34 -46.43 105.15
C ALA A 14 59.26 -46.52 104.06
N ASP A 15 58.21 -47.32 104.29
CA ASP A 15 57.08 -47.48 103.39
C ASP A 15 56.22 -46.20 103.36
N LEU A 16 55.99 -45.55 104.50
CA LEU A 16 55.33 -44.25 104.59
C LEU A 16 56.12 -43.15 103.87
N ARG A 17 57.46 -43.14 103.99
CA ARG A 17 58.30 -42.18 103.26
C ARG A 17 58.28 -42.42 101.75
N LYS A 18 58.20 -43.68 101.30
CA LYS A 18 58.00 -43.99 99.87
C LYS A 18 56.62 -43.55 99.37
N ALA A 19 55.56 -43.76 100.14
CA ALA A 19 54.22 -43.29 99.80
C ALA A 19 54.13 -41.76 99.73
N GLN A 20 54.81 -41.06 100.65
CA GLN A 20 54.89 -39.59 100.64
C GLN A 20 55.71 -39.05 99.47
N ALA A 21 56.81 -39.73 99.08
CA ALA A 21 57.59 -39.37 97.89
C ALA A 21 56.80 -39.58 96.59
N ALA A 22 55.95 -40.61 96.52
CA ALA A 22 55.05 -40.85 95.39
C ALA A 22 53.93 -39.80 95.25
N GLN A 23 53.54 -39.13 96.34
CA GLN A 23 52.60 -38.00 96.30
C GLN A 23 53.25 -36.68 95.88
N ASN A 24 54.57 -36.53 96.02
CA ASN A 24 55.30 -35.29 95.73
C ASN A 24 56.00 -35.28 94.36
N ALA A 25 55.88 -36.35 93.55
CA ALA A 25 56.38 -36.39 92.18
C ALA A 25 55.28 -35.91 91.19
N PRO A 26 55.61 -35.11 90.16
CA PRO A 26 54.63 -34.69 89.15
C PRO A 26 54.09 -35.92 88.38
N GLN A 27 52.83 -36.30 88.65
CA GLN A 27 52.21 -37.55 88.19
C GLN A 27 52.02 -37.68 86.67
N LEU A 28 52.15 -36.59 85.91
CA LEU A 28 51.89 -36.56 84.47
C LEU A 28 53.16 -36.41 83.60
N ALA A 29 54.33 -36.14 84.20
CA ALA A 29 55.55 -35.84 83.44
C ALA A 29 56.17 -37.05 82.71
N ALA A 30 55.75 -38.28 83.05
CA ALA A 30 56.21 -39.53 82.45
C ALA A 30 55.04 -40.44 82.00
N SER A 31 53.86 -39.86 81.75
CA SER A 31 52.62 -40.60 81.44
C SER A 31 52.22 -40.37 79.97
N SER A 32 51.82 -41.43 79.25
CA SER A 32 51.15 -41.35 77.95
C SER A 32 49.64 -41.63 78.11
N ILE A 33 48.83 -41.08 77.19
CA ILE A 33 47.39 -41.37 77.11
C ILE A 33 47.20 -42.50 76.10
N GLU A 34 46.96 -43.72 76.58
CA GLU A 34 46.67 -44.90 75.74
C GLU A 34 45.16 -45.16 75.74
N ASP A 35 44.48 -44.89 74.63
CA ASP A 35 43.03 -45.11 74.43
C ASP A 35 42.14 -44.54 75.56
N GLY A 36 42.56 -43.41 76.13
CA GLY A 36 41.91 -42.75 77.27
C GLY A 36 41.87 -41.23 77.10
N ALA A 37 41.54 -40.52 78.17
CA ALA A 37 41.54 -39.07 78.16
C ALA A 37 41.93 -38.48 79.52
N ILE A 38 42.52 -37.29 79.49
CA ILE A 38 42.66 -36.43 80.67
C ILE A 38 41.42 -35.54 80.73
N GLU A 39 40.74 -35.56 81.87
CA GLU A 39 39.52 -34.82 82.13
C GLU A 39 39.78 -33.73 83.16
N ALA A 40 39.42 -32.49 82.82
CA ALA A 40 39.46 -31.35 83.74
C ALA A 40 38.05 -31.00 84.20
N TYR A 41 37.88 -30.87 85.50
CA TYR A 41 36.61 -30.55 86.13
C TYR A 41 36.63 -29.15 86.74
N ASP A 42 35.50 -28.45 86.73
CA ASP A 42 35.37 -27.19 87.45
C ASP A 42 35.16 -27.39 88.96
N ARG A 43 35.00 -26.28 89.68
CA ARG A 43 34.79 -26.26 91.14
C ARG A 43 33.54 -27.03 91.60
N ASP A 44 32.57 -27.21 90.70
CA ASP A 44 31.28 -27.85 90.96
C ASP A 44 31.29 -29.32 90.48
N GLY A 45 32.45 -29.81 90.02
CA GLY A 45 32.64 -31.18 89.55
C GLY A 45 32.10 -31.43 88.14
N GLN A 46 31.83 -30.40 87.34
CA GLN A 46 31.41 -30.56 85.94
C GLN A 46 32.63 -30.70 85.02
N LEU A 47 32.56 -31.62 84.06
CA LEU A 47 33.61 -31.83 83.07
C LEU A 47 33.69 -30.62 82.12
N THR A 48 34.86 -29.98 82.04
CA THR A 48 35.08 -28.73 81.29
C THR A 48 36.04 -28.88 80.11
N LEU A 49 37.04 -29.75 80.21
CA LEU A 49 37.99 -30.04 79.14
C LEU A 49 38.30 -31.53 79.12
N ARG A 50 38.38 -32.11 77.93
CA ARG A 50 38.82 -33.49 77.72
C ARG A 50 39.92 -33.52 76.67
N VAL A 51 41.10 -34.01 77.03
CA VAL A 51 42.26 -34.14 76.14
C VAL A 51 42.53 -35.63 75.91
N GLY A 52 42.38 -36.10 74.67
CA GLY A 52 42.51 -37.52 74.30
C GLY A 52 41.27 -38.05 73.61
N LEU A 53 40.93 -39.32 73.83
CA LEU A 53 39.80 -40.02 73.23
C LEU A 53 38.47 -39.35 73.57
N GLN A 54 37.64 -39.14 72.56
CA GLN A 54 36.32 -38.52 72.63
C GLN A 54 35.21 -39.57 72.57
N HIS A 55 33.97 -39.15 72.87
CA HIS A 55 32.78 -40.03 72.82
C HIS A 55 32.50 -40.66 71.45
N ASP A 56 33.03 -40.10 70.37
CA ASP A 56 32.88 -40.56 68.99
C ASP A 56 34.10 -41.36 68.48
N GLY A 57 35.05 -41.67 69.37
CA GLY A 57 36.28 -42.40 69.04
C GLY A 57 37.41 -41.53 68.50
N THR A 58 37.19 -40.22 68.28
CA THR A 58 38.25 -39.30 67.81
C THR A 58 39.17 -38.88 68.96
N HIS A 59 40.33 -38.29 68.64
CA HIS A 59 41.26 -37.75 69.65
C HIS A 59 41.43 -36.24 69.43
N THR A 60 41.13 -35.42 70.44
CA THR A 60 41.28 -33.96 70.39
C THR A 60 41.35 -33.34 71.79
N ASN A 61 41.54 -32.02 71.87
CA ASN A 61 41.32 -31.19 73.05
C ASN A 61 39.92 -30.56 73.00
N ALA A 62 38.92 -31.25 73.55
CA ALA A 62 37.53 -30.81 73.51
C ALA A 62 37.17 -29.96 74.75
N VAL A 63 36.81 -28.70 74.54
CA VAL A 63 36.18 -27.87 75.58
C VAL A 63 34.71 -28.26 75.67
N LEU A 64 34.30 -28.82 76.79
CA LEU A 64 32.96 -29.43 76.99
C LEU A 64 32.01 -28.52 77.78
N ALA A 65 32.55 -27.63 78.61
CA ALA A 65 31.75 -26.66 79.35
C ALA A 65 32.52 -25.34 79.53
N GLY A 66 31.77 -24.24 79.63
CA GLY A 66 32.28 -22.88 79.79
C GLY A 66 31.12 -21.88 79.92
N PRO A 67 31.39 -20.64 80.36
CA PRO A 67 30.36 -19.61 80.44
C PRO A 67 29.84 -19.23 79.04
N PRO A 68 28.58 -18.76 78.91
CA PRO A 68 28.13 -18.12 77.67
C PRO A 68 29.01 -16.90 77.34
N PRO A 69 29.42 -16.73 76.06
CA PRO A 69 30.20 -15.57 75.67
C PRO A 69 29.37 -14.27 75.81
N PRO A 70 30.01 -13.11 76.04
CA PRO A 70 29.33 -11.81 75.99
C PRO A 70 28.70 -11.57 74.61
N ALA A 71 27.66 -10.72 74.54
CA ALA A 71 27.08 -10.33 73.26
C ALA A 71 28.06 -9.46 72.45
N PRO A 72 28.20 -9.66 71.13
CA PRO A 72 28.97 -8.76 70.27
C PRO A 72 28.45 -7.32 70.33
N ALA A 73 29.30 -6.35 70.03
CA ALA A 73 28.93 -4.95 69.80
C ALA A 73 29.39 -4.50 68.41
N GLY A 74 29.20 -3.24 68.04
CA GLY A 74 29.81 -2.67 66.83
C GLY A 74 29.33 -3.23 65.49
N LEU A 75 28.16 -3.89 65.43
CA LEU A 75 27.55 -4.35 64.17
C LEU A 75 27.27 -3.15 63.24
N THR A 76 27.80 -3.21 62.03
CA THR A 76 27.37 -2.35 60.91
C THR A 76 26.98 -3.22 59.72
N ALA A 77 26.00 -2.78 58.93
CA ALA A 77 25.56 -3.51 57.75
C ALA A 77 25.24 -2.57 56.57
N THR A 78 25.54 -3.00 55.35
CA THR A 78 25.27 -2.26 54.11
C THR A 78 24.55 -3.14 53.09
N GLY A 79 23.55 -2.57 52.41
CA GLY A 79 22.84 -3.23 51.31
C GLY A 79 23.49 -2.97 49.96
N GLY A 80 23.52 -3.97 49.10
CA GLY A 80 23.95 -3.92 47.70
C GLY A 80 22.87 -4.46 46.76
N GLN A 81 23.20 -4.57 45.48
CA GLN A 81 22.33 -5.26 44.52
C GLN A 81 22.33 -6.75 44.81
N LEU A 82 21.17 -7.33 45.10
CA LEU A 82 20.99 -8.75 45.46
C LEU A 82 21.92 -9.28 46.58
N SER A 83 22.43 -8.40 47.43
CA SER A 83 23.43 -8.74 48.44
C SER A 83 23.38 -7.80 49.64
N ALA A 84 23.90 -8.25 50.77
CA ALA A 84 24.16 -7.43 51.94
C ALA A 84 25.51 -7.81 52.57
N THR A 85 26.15 -6.85 53.23
CA THR A 85 27.42 -7.05 53.93
C THR A 85 27.24 -6.71 55.40
N ALA A 86 27.56 -7.64 56.29
CA ALA A 86 27.61 -7.42 57.73
C ALA A 86 29.07 -7.28 58.18
N THR A 87 29.33 -6.34 59.09
CA THR A 87 30.66 -6.10 59.63
C THR A 87 30.60 -6.05 61.15
N TRP A 88 31.52 -6.78 61.78
CA TRP A 88 31.79 -6.74 63.21
C TRP A 88 33.17 -6.13 63.44
N ASP A 89 33.30 -5.21 64.39
CA ASP A 89 34.54 -4.45 64.65
C ASP A 89 35.45 -5.09 65.73
N GLY A 90 35.13 -6.29 66.18
CA GLY A 90 35.89 -7.01 67.20
C GLY A 90 35.49 -6.69 68.65
N THR A 91 34.49 -5.82 68.86
CA THR A 91 34.09 -5.39 70.22
C THR A 91 32.93 -6.22 70.78
N PHE A 92 32.86 -6.29 72.12
CA PHE A 92 31.77 -6.91 72.87
C PHE A 92 31.07 -5.88 73.77
N VAL A 93 29.80 -6.13 74.09
CA VAL A 93 28.99 -5.26 74.95
C VAL A 93 29.67 -5.01 76.29
N GLY A 94 29.66 -3.75 76.74
CA GLY A 94 30.28 -3.35 78.01
C GLY A 94 31.82 -3.28 77.96
N GLY A 95 32.44 -3.36 76.78
CA GLY A 95 33.90 -3.33 76.64
C GLY A 95 34.57 -4.62 77.10
N ALA A 96 33.83 -5.73 77.15
CA ALA A 96 34.38 -7.04 77.51
C ALA A 96 35.48 -7.45 76.52
N VAL A 97 36.53 -8.09 77.05
CA VAL A 97 37.60 -8.68 76.22
C VAL A 97 37.05 -9.92 75.52
N ALA A 98 37.46 -10.13 74.27
CA ALA A 98 37.11 -11.34 73.52
C ALA A 98 37.48 -12.60 74.34
N PRO A 99 36.53 -13.52 74.59
CA PRO A 99 36.82 -14.73 75.33
C PRO A 99 37.90 -15.56 74.63
N MET A 100 38.81 -16.16 75.40
CA MET A 100 39.88 -17.01 74.85
C MET A 100 39.34 -18.31 74.23
N ASP A 101 38.12 -18.71 74.61
CA ASP A 101 37.38 -19.83 74.06
C ASP A 101 36.34 -19.39 73.01
N LEU A 102 36.43 -18.16 72.47
CA LEU A 102 35.60 -17.72 71.35
C LEU A 102 35.85 -18.64 70.16
N ALA A 103 34.80 -19.30 69.68
CA ALA A 103 34.85 -20.06 68.44
C ALA A 103 34.66 -19.11 67.25
N ARG A 104 33.55 -18.36 67.23
CA ARG A 104 33.18 -17.49 66.10
C ARG A 104 32.08 -16.49 66.44
N ILE A 105 31.93 -15.48 65.60
CA ILE A 105 30.72 -14.66 65.51
C ILE A 105 29.88 -15.14 64.35
N GLU A 106 28.63 -15.51 64.62
CA GLU A 106 27.64 -15.91 63.61
C GLU A 106 26.86 -14.68 63.15
N VAL A 107 26.70 -14.54 61.83
CA VAL A 107 25.90 -13.48 61.20
C VAL A 107 24.56 -14.08 60.81
N HIS A 108 23.48 -13.48 61.30
CA HIS A 108 22.13 -13.94 61.05
C HIS A 108 21.27 -12.87 60.38
N THR A 109 20.27 -13.31 59.61
CA THR A 109 19.28 -12.44 58.96
C THR A 109 17.86 -12.84 59.32
N THR A 110 16.99 -11.85 59.44
CA THR A 110 15.56 -12.00 59.71
C THR A 110 14.74 -11.05 58.84
N THR A 111 13.46 -11.35 58.66
CA THR A 111 12.53 -10.56 57.83
C THR A 111 11.92 -9.37 58.58
N ALA A 112 12.07 -9.30 59.90
CA ALA A 112 11.56 -8.22 60.74
C ALA A 112 12.46 -7.97 61.96
N ALA A 113 12.52 -6.72 62.43
CA ALA A 113 13.34 -6.33 63.58
C ALA A 113 13.00 -7.02 64.91
N VAL A 114 11.77 -7.51 65.05
CA VAL A 114 11.26 -8.14 66.28
C VAL A 114 11.46 -9.66 66.31
N LEU A 115 11.85 -10.26 65.18
CA LEU A 115 12.12 -11.69 65.10
C LEU A 115 13.57 -11.93 65.52
N LEU A 116 13.78 -12.64 66.63
CA LEU A 116 15.13 -13.03 67.05
C LEU A 116 15.70 -14.12 66.12
N PRO A 117 17.02 -14.13 65.88
CA PRO A 117 17.64 -15.16 65.06
C PRO A 117 17.61 -16.53 65.76
N ASP A 118 17.29 -17.58 65.00
CA ASP A 118 17.54 -18.96 65.43
C ASP A 118 19.04 -19.19 65.65
N THR A 119 19.45 -19.57 66.85
CA THR A 119 20.85 -19.81 67.24
C THR A 119 21.21 -21.30 67.34
N GLY A 120 20.31 -22.17 66.90
CA GLY A 120 20.53 -23.62 66.86
C GLY A 120 21.62 -24.05 65.87
N PRO A 121 22.17 -25.26 66.01
CA PRO A 121 23.21 -25.78 65.12
C PRO A 121 22.76 -25.85 63.65
N GLY A 122 21.47 -26.12 63.39
CA GLY A 122 20.84 -26.15 62.07
C GLY A 122 20.14 -24.85 61.64
N SER A 123 20.53 -23.71 62.21
CA SER A 123 19.88 -22.42 61.97
C SER A 123 19.74 -22.06 60.49
N GLN A 124 18.52 -21.72 60.08
CA GLN A 124 18.22 -21.17 58.76
C GLN A 124 18.40 -19.65 58.68
N THR A 125 18.55 -18.97 59.82
CA THR A 125 18.80 -17.53 59.85
C THR A 125 20.28 -17.20 59.69
N ARG A 126 21.19 -18.15 59.92
CA ARG A 126 22.64 -17.95 59.81
C ARG A 126 23.07 -17.88 58.34
N VAL A 127 23.67 -16.75 57.96
CA VAL A 127 24.12 -16.46 56.58
C VAL A 127 25.64 -16.43 56.44
N GLY A 128 26.39 -16.42 57.55
CA GLY A 128 27.85 -16.43 57.54
C GLY A 128 28.45 -16.45 58.94
N THR A 129 29.77 -16.54 59.02
CA THR A 129 30.53 -16.46 60.28
C THR A 129 31.76 -15.58 60.12
N ILE A 130 32.21 -14.98 61.22
CA ILE A 130 33.44 -14.21 61.34
C ILE A 130 34.29 -14.87 62.43
N GLU A 131 35.45 -15.38 62.02
CA GLU A 131 36.37 -16.13 62.90
C GLU A 131 37.49 -15.25 63.47
N ALA A 132 37.72 -14.06 62.89
CA ALA A 132 38.77 -13.14 63.32
C ALA A 132 38.37 -12.41 64.61
N PRO A 133 39.08 -12.58 65.75
CA PRO A 133 38.72 -11.93 67.01
C PRO A 133 38.79 -10.39 66.98
N ALA A 134 39.53 -9.83 66.02
CA ALA A 134 39.65 -8.38 65.82
C ALA A 134 38.53 -7.78 64.94
N GLY A 135 37.54 -8.59 64.52
CA GLY A 135 36.49 -8.16 63.61
C GLY A 135 36.78 -8.47 62.14
N ALA A 136 35.72 -8.55 61.34
CA ALA A 136 35.76 -8.71 59.88
C ALA A 136 34.41 -8.36 59.25
N SER A 137 34.33 -8.42 57.93
CA SER A 137 33.09 -8.30 57.16
C SER A 137 32.75 -9.60 56.43
N VAL A 138 31.47 -9.92 56.34
CA VAL A 138 30.95 -11.01 55.50
C VAL A 138 29.87 -10.48 54.57
N THR A 139 29.99 -10.81 53.28
CA THR A 139 28.98 -10.48 52.26
C THR A 139 28.19 -11.73 51.92
N PHE A 140 26.87 -11.62 51.90
CA PHE A 140 25.96 -12.73 51.60
C PHE A 140 24.88 -12.30 50.61
N ALA A 141 24.35 -13.27 49.87
CA ALA A 141 23.24 -13.04 48.95
C ALA A 141 21.95 -12.74 49.73
N ALA A 142 21.18 -11.77 49.27
CA ALA A 142 19.94 -11.37 49.90
C ALA A 142 18.88 -10.99 48.85
N ALA A 143 17.62 -11.32 49.11
CA ALA A 143 16.52 -10.94 48.23
C ALA A 143 16.27 -9.42 48.27
N PRO A 144 15.78 -8.81 47.19
CA PRO A 144 15.39 -7.39 47.19
C PRO A 144 14.36 -7.10 48.29
N GLY A 145 14.56 -6.01 49.03
CA GLY A 145 13.70 -5.62 50.14
C GLY A 145 14.46 -5.30 51.42
N GLU A 146 13.74 -5.26 52.54
CA GLU A 146 14.31 -4.99 53.86
C GLU A 146 14.84 -6.27 54.51
N VAL A 147 16.09 -6.24 54.96
CA VAL A 147 16.73 -7.35 55.67
C VAL A 147 17.29 -6.84 57.00
N TRP A 148 17.08 -7.62 58.06
CA TRP A 148 17.54 -7.28 59.41
C TRP A 148 18.66 -8.22 59.86
N VAL A 149 19.85 -7.66 60.08
CA VAL A 149 21.09 -8.39 60.38
C VAL A 149 21.37 -8.41 61.89
N TRP A 150 21.84 -9.55 62.40
CA TRP A 150 22.21 -9.78 63.80
C TRP A 150 23.58 -10.46 63.90
N LEU A 151 24.26 -10.27 65.03
CA LEU A 151 25.47 -11.00 65.41
C LEU A 151 25.22 -11.86 66.65
N VAL A 152 25.79 -13.06 66.69
CA VAL A 152 25.74 -13.96 67.85
C VAL A 152 27.14 -14.54 68.08
N ALA A 153 27.70 -14.41 69.28
CA ALA A 153 28.97 -15.06 69.61
C ALA A 153 28.75 -16.52 70.03
N ARG A 154 29.64 -17.41 69.60
CA ARG A 154 29.66 -18.82 70.01
C ARG A 154 30.99 -19.20 70.62
N SER A 155 30.99 -19.91 71.75
CA SER A 155 32.19 -20.47 72.37
C SER A 155 32.56 -21.86 71.82
N GLN A 156 33.77 -22.33 72.11
CA GLN A 156 34.25 -23.68 71.75
C GLN A 156 33.38 -24.79 72.38
N ALA A 157 32.79 -24.54 73.55
CA ALA A 157 31.82 -25.44 74.19
C ALA A 157 30.40 -25.35 73.57
N GLY A 158 30.22 -24.60 72.48
CA GLY A 158 28.96 -24.45 71.76
C GLY A 158 27.93 -23.53 72.42
N LYS A 159 28.26 -22.84 73.52
CA LYS A 159 27.37 -21.86 74.16
C LYS A 159 27.25 -20.60 73.31
N VAL A 160 26.08 -19.97 73.32
CA VAL A 160 25.76 -18.77 72.51
C VAL A 160 25.51 -17.56 73.38
N SER A 161 25.89 -16.38 72.88
CA SER A 161 25.55 -15.10 73.51
C SER A 161 24.09 -14.71 73.24
N PRO A 162 23.55 -13.71 73.95
CA PRO A 162 22.41 -12.94 73.45
C PRO A 162 22.70 -12.36 72.05
N PRO A 163 21.72 -12.30 71.14
CA PRO A 163 21.88 -11.66 69.83
C PRO A 163 22.13 -10.15 69.95
N ALA A 164 23.06 -9.65 69.14
CA ALA A 164 23.40 -8.23 69.04
C ALA A 164 22.88 -7.65 67.71
N GLY A 165 22.05 -6.62 67.79
CA GLY A 165 21.37 -6.01 66.64
C GLY A 165 19.95 -5.51 66.97
N PRO A 166 19.09 -5.29 65.96
CA PRO A 166 19.33 -5.53 64.54
C PRO A 166 19.84 -4.30 63.78
N ALA A 167 20.63 -4.52 62.74
CA ALA A 167 20.94 -3.52 61.72
C ALA A 167 20.05 -3.72 60.49
N LYS A 168 19.27 -2.69 60.11
CA LYS A 168 18.43 -2.71 58.91
C LYS A 168 19.24 -2.39 57.66
N VAL A 169 19.08 -3.18 56.61
CA VAL A 169 19.61 -2.89 55.28
C VAL A 169 18.52 -3.03 54.22
N THR A 170 18.60 -2.19 53.19
CA THR A 170 17.74 -2.28 52.00
C THR A 170 18.55 -2.87 50.86
N VAL A 171 18.13 -4.03 50.37
CA VAL A 171 18.73 -4.73 49.24
C VAL A 171 17.99 -4.34 47.97
N THR A 172 18.72 -3.94 46.93
CA THR A 172 18.12 -3.44 45.69
C THR A 172 17.91 -4.55 44.67
N SER A 173 16.83 -4.42 43.88
CA SER A 173 16.52 -5.30 42.75
C SER A 173 17.54 -5.13 41.61
N ALA A 174 17.70 -6.17 40.79
CA ALA A 174 18.46 -6.09 39.55
C ALA A 174 17.76 -5.23 38.48
N VAL A 175 16.44 -5.09 38.54
CA VAL A 175 15.62 -4.40 37.52
C VAL A 175 14.59 -3.48 38.17
N ASP A 176 14.33 -2.34 37.53
CA ASP A 176 13.34 -1.32 37.93
C ASP A 176 11.90 -1.75 37.56
N PRO A 177 11.00 -1.97 38.55
CA PRO A 177 9.61 -2.36 38.30
C PRO A 177 8.80 -1.34 37.48
N ALA A 178 9.17 -0.06 37.51
CA ALA A 178 8.46 0.98 36.77
C ALA A 178 8.58 0.79 35.25
N ILE A 179 9.72 0.25 34.79
CA ILE A 179 9.96 -0.02 33.36
C ILE A 179 9.02 -1.12 32.86
N PHE A 180 8.82 -2.19 33.64
CA PHE A 180 7.90 -3.26 33.27
C PHE A 180 6.44 -2.80 33.25
N ALA A 181 6.02 -1.98 34.22
CA ALA A 181 4.66 -1.44 34.25
C ALA A 181 4.38 -0.54 33.03
N GLN A 182 5.36 0.23 32.58
CA GLN A 182 5.24 1.04 31.36
C GLN A 182 5.19 0.17 30.10
N LEU A 183 6.04 -0.86 30.00
CA LEU A 183 6.04 -1.78 28.87
C LEU A 183 4.70 -2.51 28.70
N THR A 184 4.04 -2.90 29.78
CA THR A 184 2.70 -3.51 29.71
C THR A 184 1.68 -2.56 29.10
N LYS A 185 1.68 -1.28 29.51
CA LYS A 185 0.76 -0.26 28.96
C LYS A 185 1.05 0.03 27.49
N ASP A 186 2.32 0.12 27.12
CA ASP A 186 2.73 0.36 25.74
C ASP A 186 2.31 -0.81 24.84
N LEU A 187 2.41 -2.05 25.34
CA LEU A 187 1.97 -3.25 24.63
C LEU A 187 0.44 -3.30 24.46
N GLU A 188 -0.33 -2.94 25.48
CA GLU A 188 -1.80 -2.84 25.38
C GLU A 188 -2.23 -1.79 24.36
N ALA A 189 -1.60 -0.60 24.38
CA ALA A 189 -1.85 0.45 23.40
C ALA A 189 -1.48 0.02 21.97
N ALA A 190 -0.38 -0.71 21.80
CA ALA A 190 0.01 -1.25 20.50
C ALA A 190 -1.01 -2.28 19.98
N ARG A 191 -1.50 -3.18 20.85
CA ARG A 191 -2.55 -4.16 20.49
C ARG A 191 -3.85 -3.49 20.07
N ALA A 192 -4.26 -2.42 20.76
CA ALA A 192 -5.46 -1.67 20.39
C ALA A 192 -5.32 -1.00 19.00
N ARG A 193 -4.15 -0.42 18.70
CA ARG A 193 -3.87 0.17 17.38
C ARG A 193 -3.86 -0.88 16.27
N LEU A 194 -3.35 -2.08 16.56
CA LEU A 194 -3.35 -3.20 15.60
C LEU A 194 -4.78 -3.64 15.28
N ALA A 195 -5.64 -3.78 16.30
CA ALA A 195 -7.04 -4.15 16.09
C ALA A 195 -7.83 -3.12 15.26
N ASP A 196 -7.59 -1.82 15.49
CA ASP A 196 -8.18 -0.75 14.66
C ASP A 196 -7.69 -0.82 13.20
N ALA A 197 -6.40 -1.07 13.00
CA ALA A 197 -5.82 -1.23 11.68
C ALA A 197 -6.41 -2.47 10.94
N GLU A 198 -6.61 -3.59 11.64
CA GLU A 198 -7.24 -4.79 11.08
C GLU A 198 -8.71 -4.54 10.68
N GLN A 199 -9.46 -3.78 11.48
CA GLN A 199 -10.83 -3.38 11.12
C GLN A 199 -10.86 -2.47 9.88
N ARG A 200 -9.96 -1.48 9.82
CA ARG A 200 -9.84 -0.59 8.66
C ARG A 200 -9.43 -1.34 7.40
N LEU A 201 -8.54 -2.32 7.51
CA LEU A 201 -8.15 -3.18 6.40
C LEU A 201 -9.33 -4.03 5.90
N THR A 202 -10.12 -4.59 6.82
CA THR A 202 -11.31 -5.36 6.48
C THR A 202 -12.37 -4.50 5.78
N ALA A 203 -12.59 -3.27 6.25
CA ALA A 203 -13.51 -2.33 5.61
C ALA A 203 -13.02 -1.93 4.21
N ALA A 204 -11.73 -1.65 4.04
CA ALA A 204 -11.14 -1.35 2.75
C ALA A 204 -11.26 -2.52 1.76
N GLN A 205 -11.08 -3.76 2.24
CA GLN A 205 -11.29 -4.96 1.40
C GLN A 205 -12.74 -5.08 0.93
N ALA A 206 -13.72 -4.85 1.82
CA ALA A 206 -15.13 -4.87 1.44
C ALA A 206 -15.50 -3.79 0.42
N GLU A 207 -14.90 -2.60 0.50
CA GLU A 207 -15.06 -1.54 -0.50
C GLU A 207 -14.45 -1.92 -1.86
N LEU A 208 -13.29 -2.57 -1.86
CA LEU A 208 -12.65 -3.08 -3.08
C LEU A 208 -13.52 -4.13 -3.76
N ASP A 209 -14.05 -5.10 -3.01
CA ASP A 209 -14.93 -6.14 -3.55
C ASP A 209 -16.23 -5.54 -4.13
N ALA A 210 -16.78 -4.52 -3.46
CA ALA A 210 -17.96 -3.79 -3.96
C ALA A 210 -17.64 -3.02 -5.26
N ASN A 211 -16.46 -2.42 -5.36
CA ASN A 211 -16.02 -1.72 -6.56
C ASN A 211 -15.77 -2.69 -7.73
N ASP A 212 -15.22 -3.88 -7.47
CA ASP A 212 -15.05 -4.92 -8.49
C ASP A 212 -16.40 -5.38 -9.06
N GLY A 213 -17.41 -5.54 -8.20
CA GLY A 213 -18.78 -5.81 -8.62
C GLY A 213 -19.36 -4.69 -9.50
N ARG A 214 -19.13 -3.42 -9.14
CA ARG A 214 -19.59 -2.26 -9.93
C ARG A 214 -18.88 -2.18 -11.30
N ILE A 215 -17.59 -2.47 -11.35
CA ILE A 215 -16.80 -2.50 -12.59
C ILE A 215 -17.30 -3.62 -13.50
N THR A 216 -17.53 -4.81 -12.94
CA THR A 216 -18.08 -5.95 -13.69
C THR A 216 -19.44 -5.62 -14.30
N GLN A 217 -20.33 -4.97 -13.55
CA GLN A 217 -21.63 -4.53 -14.08
C GLN A 217 -21.46 -3.47 -15.19
N ALA A 218 -20.60 -2.47 -14.99
CA ALA A 218 -20.34 -1.45 -16.00
C ALA A 218 -19.78 -2.05 -17.30
N LEU A 219 -18.93 -3.08 -17.22
CA LEU A 219 -18.43 -3.81 -18.38
C LEU A 219 -19.55 -4.57 -19.10
N ALA A 220 -20.48 -5.19 -18.37
CA ALA A 220 -21.65 -5.84 -18.96
C ALA A 220 -22.56 -4.84 -19.67
N ASP A 221 -22.81 -3.67 -19.05
CA ASP A 221 -23.61 -2.59 -19.65
C ASP A 221 -22.96 -2.04 -20.92
N ILE A 222 -21.64 -1.86 -20.93
CA ILE A 222 -20.87 -1.44 -22.11
C ILE A 222 -21.00 -2.47 -23.24
N ALA A 223 -20.91 -3.76 -22.93
CA ALA A 223 -21.08 -4.83 -23.92
C ALA A 223 -22.50 -4.84 -24.52
N ALA A 224 -23.52 -4.66 -23.69
CA ALA A 224 -24.91 -4.53 -24.14
C ALA A 224 -25.10 -3.30 -25.04
N ASN A 225 -24.56 -2.14 -24.65
CA ASN A 225 -24.61 -0.92 -25.44
C ASN A 225 -23.89 -1.06 -26.78
N LYS A 226 -22.73 -1.74 -26.81
CA LYS A 226 -21.99 -2.03 -28.05
C LYS A 226 -22.84 -2.87 -29.02
N THR A 227 -23.54 -3.87 -28.50
CA THR A 227 -24.45 -4.71 -29.30
C THR A 227 -25.60 -3.88 -29.85
N ALA A 228 -26.27 -3.09 -29.00
CA ALA A 228 -27.37 -2.21 -29.41
C ALA A 228 -26.96 -1.17 -30.48
N ILE A 229 -25.76 -0.59 -30.35
CA ILE A 229 -25.21 0.33 -31.36
C ILE A 229 -24.95 -0.40 -32.67
N SER A 230 -24.39 -1.61 -32.63
CA SER A 230 -24.16 -2.43 -33.83
C SER A 230 -25.47 -2.75 -34.56
N ASP A 231 -26.52 -3.12 -33.81
CA ASP A 231 -27.84 -3.40 -34.37
C ASP A 231 -28.48 -2.13 -34.96
N ALA A 232 -28.35 -0.99 -34.28
CA ALA A 232 -28.82 0.29 -34.78
C ALA A 232 -28.09 0.71 -36.06
N MET A 233 -26.77 0.49 -36.14
CA MET A 233 -25.97 0.73 -37.35
C MET A 233 -26.40 -0.18 -38.50
N ALA A 234 -26.68 -1.46 -38.24
CA ALA A 234 -27.21 -2.38 -39.24
C ALA A 234 -28.59 -1.94 -39.75
N GLY A 235 -29.46 -1.50 -38.85
CA GLY A 235 -30.77 -0.92 -39.21
C GLY A 235 -30.65 0.34 -40.06
N LEU A 236 -29.74 1.26 -39.71
CA LEU A 236 -29.49 2.46 -40.49
C LEU A 236 -28.92 2.13 -41.89
N ALA A 237 -28.01 1.15 -41.99
CA ALA A 237 -27.48 0.70 -43.26
C ALA A 237 -28.58 0.12 -44.16
N ALA A 238 -29.49 -0.68 -43.61
CA ALA A 238 -30.65 -1.20 -44.35
C ALA A 238 -31.56 -0.07 -44.85
N ALA A 239 -31.89 0.90 -44.00
CA ALA A 239 -32.68 2.07 -44.40
C ALA A 239 -31.99 2.90 -45.49
N GLN A 240 -30.67 3.04 -45.43
CA GLN A 240 -29.90 3.75 -46.44
C GLN A 240 -29.93 3.03 -47.81
N VAL A 241 -29.90 1.69 -47.82
CA VAL A 241 -30.09 0.90 -49.04
C VAL A 241 -31.46 1.15 -49.65
N ASP A 242 -32.52 1.15 -48.86
CA ASP A 242 -33.87 1.40 -49.35
C ASP A 242 -34.08 2.79 -49.96
N LEU A 243 -33.37 3.80 -49.43
CA LEU A 243 -33.55 5.21 -49.81
C LEU A 243 -32.64 5.68 -50.93
N TYR A 244 -31.36 5.25 -50.94
CA TYR A 244 -30.32 5.85 -51.78
C TYR A 244 -29.65 4.89 -52.76
N GLN A 245 -29.73 3.57 -52.54
CA GLN A 245 -29.05 2.61 -53.42
C GLN A 245 -29.93 2.21 -54.62
N PRO A 246 -29.32 2.05 -55.82
CA PRO A 246 -30.02 1.52 -56.99
C PRO A 246 -30.63 0.15 -56.69
N GLY A 247 -31.94 0.01 -56.92
CA GLY A 247 -32.70 -1.23 -56.65
C GLY A 247 -33.34 -1.32 -55.26
N GLY A 248 -33.14 -0.32 -54.39
CA GLY A 248 -33.86 -0.17 -53.12
C GLY A 248 -35.36 0.09 -53.30
N THR A 249 -36.12 0.00 -52.21
CA THR A 249 -37.59 0.09 -52.23
C THR A 249 -38.11 1.36 -52.91
N VAL A 250 -37.48 2.53 -52.69
CA VAL A 250 -37.89 3.80 -53.34
C VAL A 250 -37.71 3.75 -54.85
N ASP A 251 -36.64 3.16 -55.34
CA ASP A 251 -36.38 3.02 -56.78
C ASP A 251 -37.31 1.97 -57.43
N GLN A 252 -37.67 0.91 -56.71
CA GLN A 252 -38.69 -0.04 -57.16
C GLN A 252 -40.06 0.63 -57.29
N ILE A 253 -40.43 1.47 -56.30
CA ILE A 253 -41.66 2.26 -56.35
C ILE A 253 -41.63 3.22 -57.54
N LYS A 254 -40.54 3.97 -57.76
CA LYS A 254 -40.40 4.85 -58.94
C LYS A 254 -40.55 4.08 -60.23
N THR A 255 -39.88 2.94 -60.37
CA THR A 255 -39.95 2.08 -61.56
C THR A 255 -41.39 1.63 -61.83
N THR A 256 -42.09 1.20 -60.79
CA THR A 256 -43.50 0.79 -60.86
C THR A 256 -44.40 1.95 -61.27
N LEU A 257 -44.16 3.14 -60.70
CA LEU A 257 -44.92 4.35 -61.02
C LEU A 257 -44.69 4.79 -62.47
N THR A 258 -43.45 4.72 -62.97
CA THR A 258 -43.13 4.98 -64.38
C THR A 258 -43.83 3.99 -65.30
N ALA A 259 -43.85 2.70 -64.97
CA ALA A 259 -44.58 1.69 -65.76
C ALA A 259 -46.09 1.93 -65.76
N ALA A 260 -46.66 2.33 -64.61
CA ALA A 260 -48.06 2.71 -64.50
C ALA A 260 -48.38 3.95 -65.37
N GLN A 261 -47.51 4.95 -65.37
CA GLN A 261 -47.66 6.16 -66.20
C GLN A 261 -47.64 5.81 -67.70
N VAL A 262 -46.69 4.99 -68.15
CA VAL A 262 -46.63 4.53 -69.55
C VAL A 262 -47.92 3.80 -69.94
N THR A 263 -48.46 2.98 -69.04
CA THR A 263 -49.73 2.27 -69.27
C THR A 263 -50.91 3.25 -69.35
N ALA A 264 -50.95 4.26 -68.48
CA ALA A 264 -51.96 5.30 -68.50
C ALA A 264 -51.89 6.15 -69.79
N ASP A 265 -50.69 6.54 -70.23
CA ASP A 265 -50.46 7.30 -71.46
C ASP A 265 -50.87 6.49 -72.71
N ALA A 266 -50.60 5.17 -72.70
CA ALA A 266 -51.04 4.27 -73.76
C ALA A 266 -52.57 4.12 -73.79
N ALA A 267 -53.22 4.01 -72.62
CA ALA A 267 -54.67 3.98 -72.50
C ALA A 267 -55.30 5.30 -72.98
N GLN A 268 -54.70 6.44 -72.62
CA GLN A 268 -55.15 7.76 -73.04
C GLN A 268 -55.00 7.96 -74.55
N THR A 269 -53.88 7.51 -75.13
CA THR A 269 -53.64 7.55 -76.59
C THR A 269 -54.66 6.67 -77.32
N THR A 270 -54.95 5.47 -76.80
CA THR A 270 -55.97 4.56 -77.35
C THR A 270 -57.37 5.17 -77.26
N ALA A 271 -57.73 5.76 -76.12
CA ALA A 271 -59.02 6.44 -75.96
C ALA A 271 -59.13 7.67 -76.87
N SER A 272 -58.05 8.44 -77.00
CA SER A 272 -57.96 9.59 -77.88
C SER A 272 -57.88 9.21 -79.35
N GLY A 273 -57.57 7.97 -79.73
CA GLY A 273 -57.51 7.54 -81.14
C GLY A 273 -58.84 7.03 -81.71
N LYS A 274 -59.88 6.89 -80.89
CA LYS A 274 -61.18 6.34 -81.31
C LYS A 274 -62.11 7.43 -81.85
N ASN A 275 -63.00 7.00 -82.76
CA ASN A 275 -64.07 7.84 -83.30
C ASN A 275 -65.24 7.93 -82.30
N GLN A 276 -65.86 9.09 -82.21
CA GLN A 276 -67.01 9.37 -81.35
C GLN A 276 -68.32 9.07 -82.08
N ILE A 277 -69.31 8.58 -81.34
CA ILE A 277 -70.70 8.46 -81.81
C ILE A 277 -71.55 9.45 -81.01
N LEU A 278 -71.93 10.53 -81.66
CA LEU A 278 -72.74 11.62 -81.12
C LEU A 278 -74.21 11.33 -81.39
N TRP A 279 -75.03 11.44 -80.35
CA TRP A 279 -76.47 11.22 -80.43
C TRP A 279 -77.19 12.54 -80.21
N SER A 280 -77.99 12.98 -81.17
CA SER A 280 -78.72 14.24 -81.09
C SER A 280 -80.12 14.12 -81.66
N THR A 281 -81.04 14.99 -81.26
CA THR A 281 -82.37 15.11 -81.90
C THR A 281 -82.38 16.08 -83.08
N ALA A 282 -81.28 16.82 -83.30
CA ALA A 282 -81.12 17.78 -84.38
C ALA A 282 -80.30 17.20 -85.56
N ASP A 283 -80.45 17.81 -86.74
CA ASP A 283 -79.56 17.51 -87.87
C ASP A 283 -78.11 17.86 -87.55
N ALA A 284 -77.17 17.17 -88.20
CA ALA A 284 -75.76 17.49 -88.03
C ALA A 284 -75.49 18.95 -88.48
N PRO A 285 -74.72 19.74 -87.71
CA PRO A 285 -74.34 21.07 -88.12
C PRO A 285 -73.55 21.04 -89.43
N VAL A 286 -73.59 22.12 -90.22
CA VAL A 286 -72.92 22.17 -91.53
C VAL A 286 -71.39 22.06 -91.38
N SER A 287 -70.84 22.62 -90.31
CA SER A 287 -69.43 22.50 -89.95
C SER A 287 -69.22 21.34 -89.00
N ALA A 288 -68.20 20.52 -89.28
CA ALA A 288 -67.72 19.48 -88.37
C ALA A 288 -66.40 19.87 -87.68
N ALA A 289 -66.10 21.17 -87.61
CA ALA A 289 -64.88 21.67 -86.98
C ALA A 289 -64.76 21.17 -85.53
N GLY A 290 -63.64 20.53 -85.22
CA GLY A 290 -63.37 19.92 -83.90
C GLY A 290 -63.76 18.45 -83.78
N THR A 291 -64.29 17.81 -84.82
CA THR A 291 -64.57 16.36 -84.88
C THR A 291 -63.49 15.65 -85.70
N ARG A 292 -63.36 14.33 -85.54
CA ARG A 292 -62.44 13.50 -86.35
C ARG A 292 -63.14 12.90 -87.55
N THR A 293 -62.36 12.66 -88.61
CA THR A 293 -62.78 11.87 -89.76
C THR A 293 -63.25 10.49 -89.30
N GLY A 294 -64.50 10.15 -89.59
CA GLY A 294 -65.14 8.91 -89.17
C GLY A 294 -65.93 8.98 -87.86
N ASP A 295 -65.97 10.13 -87.17
CA ASP A 295 -66.96 10.37 -86.12
C ASP A 295 -68.38 10.29 -86.72
N VAL A 296 -69.34 9.81 -85.95
CA VAL A 296 -70.71 9.59 -86.41
C VAL A 296 -71.67 10.47 -85.63
N TRP A 297 -72.57 11.17 -86.32
CA TRP A 297 -73.68 11.90 -85.74
C TRP A 297 -74.97 11.17 -86.07
N ASN A 298 -75.64 10.63 -85.07
CA ASN A 298 -76.95 9.99 -85.22
C ASN A 298 -78.03 10.95 -84.77
N LYS A 299 -78.85 11.39 -85.74
CA LYS A 299 -80.10 12.07 -85.41
C LYS A 299 -81.14 11.03 -85.05
N TYR A 300 -81.71 11.16 -83.86
CA TYR A 300 -82.77 10.30 -83.39
C TYR A 300 -84.03 11.08 -83.04
N VAL A 301 -85.17 10.39 -83.06
CA VAL A 301 -86.43 10.86 -82.48
C VAL A 301 -86.85 9.90 -81.37
N LEU A 302 -87.49 10.45 -80.34
CA LEU A 302 -88.07 9.70 -79.24
C LEU A 302 -89.59 9.67 -79.42
N ALA A 303 -90.15 8.49 -79.67
CA ALA A 303 -91.59 8.28 -79.69
C ALA A 303 -91.92 7.12 -78.75
N GLY A 304 -92.70 7.37 -77.70
CA GLY A 304 -93.11 6.36 -76.73
C GLY A 304 -91.95 5.63 -76.02
N ASN A 305 -90.91 6.36 -75.60
CA ASN A 305 -89.67 5.84 -75.00
C ASN A 305 -88.82 4.93 -75.93
N LYS A 306 -89.03 4.97 -77.24
CA LYS A 306 -88.19 4.28 -78.22
C LYS A 306 -87.36 5.29 -79.02
N THR A 307 -86.04 5.08 -79.02
CA THR A 307 -85.08 5.86 -79.80
C THR A 307 -85.02 5.31 -81.23
N THR A 308 -85.44 6.09 -82.21
CA THR A 308 -85.35 5.73 -83.63
C THR A 308 -84.34 6.65 -84.32
N ILE A 309 -83.28 6.08 -84.91
CA ILE A 309 -82.34 6.85 -85.73
C ILE A 309 -83.04 7.17 -87.05
N VAL A 310 -83.17 8.46 -87.36
CA VAL A 310 -83.87 8.94 -88.56
C VAL A 310 -82.90 9.46 -89.62
N ALA A 311 -81.67 9.77 -89.24
CA ALA A 311 -80.58 10.11 -90.14
C ALA A 311 -79.24 9.92 -89.45
N SER A 312 -78.19 9.64 -90.22
CA SER A 312 -76.83 9.53 -89.73
C SER A 312 -75.88 10.29 -90.64
N TRP A 313 -74.85 10.90 -90.07
CA TRP A 313 -73.77 11.56 -90.80
C TRP A 313 -72.44 11.04 -90.29
N THR A 314 -71.47 10.95 -91.19
CA THR A 314 -70.07 10.71 -90.84
C THR A 314 -69.28 11.98 -91.09
N SER A 315 -68.48 12.39 -90.12
CA SER A 315 -67.59 13.54 -90.26
C SER A 315 -66.42 13.18 -91.17
N ASP A 316 -66.01 14.09 -92.07
CA ASP A 316 -64.73 14.00 -92.77
C ASP A 316 -63.59 14.75 -92.05
N GLY A 317 -63.88 15.34 -90.89
CA GLY A 317 -62.99 16.20 -90.11
C GLY A 317 -63.21 17.71 -90.34
N THR A 318 -63.98 18.08 -91.37
CA THR A 318 -64.30 19.48 -91.72
C THR A 318 -65.79 19.71 -91.92
N SER A 319 -66.50 18.71 -92.43
CA SER A 319 -67.94 18.75 -92.70
C SER A 319 -68.61 17.40 -92.37
N TRP A 320 -69.88 17.46 -91.99
CA TRP A 320 -70.70 16.27 -91.75
C TRP A 320 -71.30 15.80 -93.08
N LYS A 321 -70.91 14.61 -93.54
CA LYS A 321 -71.46 14.01 -94.76
C LYS A 321 -72.62 13.08 -94.40
N PRO A 322 -73.80 13.24 -95.01
CA PRO A 322 -74.90 12.30 -94.82
C PRO A 322 -74.42 10.89 -95.16
N SER A 323 -74.50 10.00 -94.17
CA SER A 323 -74.26 8.58 -94.38
C SER A 323 -75.58 8.01 -94.89
N GLY A 324 -75.62 7.65 -96.16
CA GLY A 324 -76.79 6.96 -96.70
C GLY A 324 -77.04 5.69 -95.88
N ILE A 325 -78.13 5.63 -95.12
CA ILE A 325 -78.64 4.36 -94.60
C ILE A 325 -79.23 3.63 -95.80
N SER A 326 -78.37 3.02 -96.60
CA SER A 326 -78.75 2.20 -97.75
C SER A 326 -79.31 0.87 -97.25
N GLU A 327 -80.34 0.34 -97.90
CA GLU A 327 -80.88 -1.01 -97.66
C GLU A 327 -79.82 -2.13 -97.82
N THR A 328 -78.64 -1.82 -98.35
CA THR A 328 -77.48 -2.71 -98.46
C THR A 328 -76.56 -2.74 -97.22
N TYR A 329 -76.76 -1.85 -96.24
CA TYR A 329 -75.97 -1.78 -94.99
C TYR A 329 -76.77 -2.25 -93.76
N VAL A 330 -77.62 -3.27 -93.92
CA VAL A 330 -78.17 -4.00 -92.77
C VAL A 330 -77.15 -5.09 -92.39
N PRO A 331 -76.50 -5.05 -91.22
CA PRO A 331 -75.69 -6.19 -90.78
C PRO A 331 -76.57 -7.43 -90.66
N GLN A 332 -76.00 -8.63 -90.82
CA GLN A 332 -76.71 -9.90 -90.64
C GLN A 332 -77.50 -9.89 -89.31
N ILE A 333 -78.83 -9.80 -89.39
CA ILE A 333 -79.68 -9.83 -88.20
C ILE A 333 -79.93 -11.30 -87.84
N ALA A 334 -79.23 -11.79 -86.83
CA ALA A 334 -79.53 -13.06 -86.19
C ALA A 334 -80.83 -12.91 -85.38
N ILE A 335 -81.96 -13.26 -85.99
CA ILE A 335 -83.29 -13.21 -85.39
C ILE A 335 -83.55 -14.46 -84.52
N GLY A 336 -82.87 -14.53 -83.36
CA GLY A 336 -83.01 -15.65 -82.43
C GLY A 336 -84.40 -15.74 -81.77
N THR A 337 -84.97 -14.61 -81.33
CA THR A 337 -86.21 -14.57 -80.51
C THR A 337 -87.00 -13.25 -80.60
N GLY A 338 -86.94 -12.53 -81.71
CA GLY A 338 -87.60 -11.22 -81.86
C GLY A 338 -89.07 -11.29 -82.28
N THR A 339 -89.97 -10.67 -81.51
CA THR A 339 -91.38 -10.42 -81.88
C THR A 339 -91.46 -9.15 -82.72
N TYR A 340 -91.93 -9.24 -83.97
CA TYR A 340 -92.26 -8.07 -84.79
C TYR A 340 -93.78 -7.86 -84.83
N GLY A 341 -94.20 -6.60 -84.91
CA GLY A 341 -95.61 -6.23 -84.99
C GLY A 341 -96.24 -6.62 -86.33
N GLU A 342 -95.84 -5.98 -87.43
CA GLU A 342 -96.27 -6.33 -88.79
C GLU A 342 -95.08 -6.32 -89.75
N LEU A 343 -94.99 -7.36 -90.58
CA LEU A 343 -94.05 -7.48 -91.70
C LEU A 343 -94.90 -7.56 -92.97
N ASP A 344 -95.03 -6.44 -93.68
CA ASP A 344 -95.66 -6.38 -95.01
C ASP A 344 -94.60 -6.07 -96.07
N GLY A 345 -94.57 -6.87 -97.13
CA GLY A 345 -93.61 -6.72 -98.22
C GLY A 345 -93.81 -7.77 -99.31
N LEU A 346 -94.06 -7.30 -100.53
CA LEU A 346 -94.37 -8.07 -101.74
C LEU A 346 -93.30 -9.12 -102.18
N ARG A 347 -92.19 -9.29 -101.44
CA ARG A 347 -91.02 -10.08 -101.86
C ARG A 347 -90.50 -11.09 -100.82
N LEU A 348 -91.34 -11.56 -99.90
CA LEU A 348 -91.03 -12.78 -99.13
C LEU A 348 -91.22 -14.01 -100.04
N LYS A 349 -90.14 -14.47 -100.69
CA LYS A 349 -90.15 -15.70 -101.48
C LYS A 349 -90.16 -16.92 -100.56
N ALA A 350 -91.28 -17.63 -100.51
CA ALA A 350 -91.40 -18.95 -99.90
C ALA A 350 -90.55 -19.98 -100.67
N LYS A 351 -89.31 -20.19 -100.22
CA LYS A 351 -88.46 -21.39 -100.44
C LYS A 351 -87.17 -21.40 -99.59
N SER A 352 -87.02 -20.49 -98.63
CA SER A 352 -85.87 -20.42 -97.70
C SER A 352 -86.27 -20.41 -96.22
N VAL A 353 -87.50 -20.81 -95.88
CA VAL A 353 -87.92 -21.04 -94.49
C VAL A 353 -87.94 -22.54 -94.26
N GLN A 354 -86.97 -23.07 -93.52
CA GLN A 354 -87.02 -24.45 -93.03
C GLN A 354 -88.16 -24.54 -91.99
N ALA A 355 -89.27 -25.13 -92.41
CA ALA A 355 -90.51 -25.25 -91.66
C ALA A 355 -90.44 -26.35 -90.58
N ASN A 356 -89.58 -26.15 -89.58
CA ASN A 356 -89.41 -27.13 -88.50
C ASN A 356 -89.86 -26.61 -87.12
N ALA A 357 -90.23 -25.34 -86.99
CA ALA A 357 -90.63 -24.78 -85.68
C ALA A 357 -91.49 -23.51 -85.76
N ILE A 358 -92.62 -23.54 -86.48
CA ILE A 358 -93.69 -22.56 -86.26
C ILE A 358 -94.83 -23.27 -85.52
N LEU A 359 -94.96 -22.98 -84.23
CA LEU A 359 -96.11 -23.36 -83.40
C LEU A 359 -96.90 -22.07 -83.09
N VAL A 360 -98.18 -22.04 -83.47
CA VAL A 360 -99.15 -21.00 -83.14
C VAL A 360 -100.34 -21.67 -82.43
N ASP A 361 -100.94 -20.92 -81.52
CA ASP A 361 -101.87 -21.31 -80.46
C ASP A 361 -102.91 -22.40 -80.82
N GLY A 362 -103.02 -23.43 -79.96
CA GLY A 362 -103.96 -24.56 -80.12
C GLY A 362 -103.48 -25.96 -79.70
N SER A 363 -102.30 -26.14 -79.09
CA SER A 363 -101.84 -27.46 -78.58
C SER A 363 -101.52 -27.41 -77.08
N VAL A 364 -102.41 -27.99 -76.28
CA VAL A 364 -102.34 -28.11 -74.81
C VAL A 364 -101.37 -29.23 -74.36
N GLY A 365 -100.72 -29.07 -73.18
CA GLY A 365 -100.31 -30.24 -72.36
C GLY A 365 -99.01 -30.23 -71.54
N THR A 366 -98.85 -29.32 -70.58
CA THR A 366 -98.52 -29.57 -69.15
C THR A 366 -97.37 -30.49 -68.66
N VAL A 367 -96.30 -30.82 -69.40
CA VAL A 367 -95.13 -31.51 -68.80
C VAL A 367 -93.79 -31.00 -69.37
N LEU A 368 -92.98 -30.33 -68.53
CA LEU A 368 -91.67 -29.73 -68.88
C LEU A 368 -90.47 -30.68 -68.68
N ILE A 369 -90.70 -31.91 -68.22
CA ILE A 369 -89.72 -33.02 -68.21
C ILE A 369 -90.50 -34.30 -68.46
N ALA A 370 -90.35 -34.92 -69.63
CA ALA A 370 -90.93 -36.25 -69.87
C ALA A 370 -90.27 -37.26 -68.91
N ASP A 371 -91.05 -38.20 -68.38
CA ASP A 371 -90.53 -39.32 -67.59
C ASP A 371 -89.44 -40.05 -68.41
N GLY A 372 -88.23 -40.16 -67.85
CA GLY A 372 -87.04 -40.68 -68.54
C GLY A 372 -86.18 -39.68 -69.35
N ALA A 373 -86.49 -38.38 -69.37
CA ALA A 373 -85.70 -37.39 -70.12
C ALA A 373 -84.35 -37.00 -69.47
N VAL A 374 -84.17 -37.26 -68.17
CA VAL A 374 -82.87 -37.18 -67.47
C VAL A 374 -82.64 -38.51 -66.77
N ASP A 375 -81.76 -39.34 -67.34
CA ASP A 375 -81.30 -40.59 -66.74
C ASP A 375 -79.88 -40.42 -66.17
N ALA A 376 -79.49 -41.34 -65.28
CA ALA A 376 -78.27 -41.28 -64.47
C ALA A 376 -76.96 -41.30 -65.28
N THR A 377 -76.98 -41.40 -66.61
CA THR A 377 -75.78 -41.25 -67.44
C THR A 377 -75.54 -39.80 -67.88
N LYS A 378 -76.54 -38.92 -67.77
CA LYS A 378 -76.53 -37.56 -68.34
C LYS A 378 -76.23 -36.46 -67.32
N VAL A 379 -75.92 -36.83 -66.07
CA VAL A 379 -75.46 -35.91 -65.01
C VAL A 379 -74.08 -36.36 -64.52
N ASN A 380 -73.04 -35.65 -64.94
CA ASN A 380 -71.69 -35.81 -64.39
C ASN A 380 -71.60 -35.09 -63.04
N ALA A 381 -71.72 -35.85 -61.95
CA ALA A 381 -71.72 -35.36 -60.58
C ALA A 381 -70.34 -34.90 -60.06
N GLN A 382 -69.26 -35.02 -60.84
CA GLN A 382 -67.93 -34.57 -60.42
C GLN A 382 -67.61 -33.09 -60.73
N SER A 383 -68.42 -32.37 -61.53
CA SER A 383 -68.11 -30.98 -61.91
C SER A 383 -68.93 -29.88 -61.22
N VAL A 384 -69.98 -30.21 -60.45
CA VAL A 384 -70.88 -29.21 -59.82
C VAL A 384 -70.70 -29.10 -58.29
N ALA A 385 -70.12 -30.11 -57.62
CA ALA A 385 -70.05 -30.15 -56.15
C ALA A 385 -68.73 -29.63 -55.53
N ALA A 386 -67.92 -28.84 -56.24
CA ALA A 386 -66.72 -28.21 -55.66
C ALA A 386 -66.77 -26.66 -55.64
N ALA A 387 -67.84 -26.03 -56.12
CA ALA A 387 -67.89 -24.58 -56.34
C ALA A 387 -68.43 -23.70 -55.20
N THR A 388 -68.93 -24.23 -54.07
CA THR A 388 -69.40 -23.36 -52.98
C THR A 388 -69.34 -24.05 -51.62
N GLY A 389 -68.20 -23.92 -50.95
CA GLY A 389 -68.09 -24.25 -49.53
C GLY A 389 -68.85 -23.27 -48.63
N ALA A 390 -69.37 -23.76 -47.51
CA ALA A 390 -69.36 -23.07 -46.22
C ALA A 390 -69.67 -24.08 -45.08
N PHE A 391 -68.77 -24.10 -44.10
CA PHE A 391 -68.63 -25.06 -43.01
C PHE A 391 -69.53 -24.73 -41.79
N ILE A 392 -70.00 -25.78 -41.09
CA ILE A 392 -70.12 -25.76 -39.62
C ILE A 392 -69.56 -27.09 -39.08
N LYS A 393 -68.53 -26.99 -38.25
CA LYS A 393 -67.93 -28.08 -37.46
C LYS A 393 -68.95 -28.52 -36.40
N LEU A 394 -69.34 -29.80 -36.37
CA LEU A 394 -70.10 -30.38 -35.26
C LEU A 394 -69.33 -31.55 -34.63
N ASN A 395 -69.08 -31.42 -33.33
CA ASN A 395 -68.40 -32.37 -32.43
C ASN A 395 -69.37 -33.45 -31.89
N VAL A 396 -68.82 -34.41 -31.14
CA VAL A 396 -69.50 -35.60 -30.57
C VAL A 396 -70.69 -35.30 -29.64
N ASP A 397 -70.81 -34.13 -29.02
CA ASP A 397 -71.88 -33.97 -28.02
C ASP A 397 -73.26 -33.62 -28.65
N GLN A 398 -73.31 -33.37 -29.97
CA GLN A 398 -74.48 -32.74 -30.65
C GLN A 398 -75.14 -33.58 -31.75
N ILE A 399 -74.89 -34.89 -31.74
CA ILE A 399 -75.82 -35.87 -32.29
C ILE A 399 -77.15 -35.79 -31.51
N VAL A 400 -78.30 -35.59 -32.17
CA VAL A 400 -79.57 -36.28 -31.82
C VAL A 400 -80.41 -36.54 -33.07
N ALA A 401 -80.76 -37.82 -33.28
CA ALA A 401 -81.69 -38.33 -34.29
C ALA A 401 -83.14 -38.11 -33.87
N ASN A 402 -83.98 -37.55 -34.75
CA ASN A 402 -85.35 -37.13 -34.41
C ASN A 402 -86.45 -38.22 -34.57
N SER A 403 -86.13 -39.47 -34.28
CA SER A 403 -87.09 -40.48 -33.75
C SER A 403 -86.34 -41.81 -33.57
N GLY A 404 -85.48 -41.82 -32.54
CA GLY A 404 -84.31 -42.68 -32.41
C GLY A 404 -84.53 -44.20 -32.42
N THR A 405 -83.73 -44.87 -33.23
CA THR A 405 -83.05 -46.16 -33.01
C THR A 405 -81.95 -46.26 -34.08
N PHE A 406 -80.68 -46.45 -33.68
CA PHE A 406 -79.55 -46.39 -34.63
C PHE A 406 -79.46 -47.65 -35.50
N SER A 407 -79.17 -47.47 -36.79
CA SER A 407 -79.07 -48.52 -37.81
C SER A 407 -77.71 -49.22 -37.83
N SER A 408 -77.65 -50.41 -38.43
CA SER A 408 -76.52 -51.37 -38.41
C SER A 408 -75.15 -50.84 -38.85
N ALA A 409 -75.07 -49.71 -39.55
CA ALA A 409 -73.79 -49.05 -39.85
C ALA A 409 -73.16 -48.37 -38.61
N VAL A 410 -73.99 -47.92 -37.66
CA VAL A 410 -73.56 -47.39 -36.37
C VAL A 410 -73.16 -48.54 -35.43
N ALA A 411 -73.78 -49.72 -35.57
CA ALA A 411 -73.34 -50.92 -34.86
C ALA A 411 -71.89 -51.30 -35.21
N ALA A 412 -71.47 -51.15 -36.48
CA ALA A 412 -70.08 -51.40 -36.90
C ALA A 412 -69.07 -50.40 -36.30
N ARG A 413 -69.50 -49.19 -35.92
CA ARG A 413 -68.68 -48.20 -35.19
C ARG A 413 -68.68 -48.46 -33.67
N MET A 414 -69.79 -48.93 -33.11
CA MET A 414 -69.84 -49.41 -31.72
C MET A 414 -69.01 -50.68 -31.52
N PHE A 415 -68.84 -51.53 -32.55
CA PHE A 415 -67.87 -52.64 -32.51
C PHE A 415 -66.45 -52.13 -32.26
N THR A 416 -66.04 -51.02 -32.86
CA THR A 416 -64.73 -50.41 -32.63
C THR A 416 -64.58 -49.83 -31.22
N ASP A 417 -65.66 -49.30 -30.63
CA ASP A 417 -65.63 -48.68 -29.30
C ASP A 417 -65.85 -49.67 -28.13
N ILE A 418 -66.51 -50.81 -28.36
CA ILE A 418 -66.70 -51.89 -27.37
C ILE A 418 -65.38 -52.60 -27.04
N PHE A 419 -64.48 -52.76 -28.02
CA PHE A 419 -63.12 -53.27 -27.75
C PHE A 419 -62.31 -52.32 -26.86
N THR A 420 -62.64 -51.02 -26.88
CA THR A 420 -62.04 -50.01 -26.00
C THR A 420 -62.72 -49.96 -24.61
N ALA A 421 -63.88 -50.62 -24.43
CA ALA A 421 -64.76 -50.46 -23.26
C ALA A 421 -64.98 -51.72 -22.38
N ASN A 422 -64.20 -52.79 -22.53
CA ASN A 422 -64.12 -53.91 -21.57
C ASN A 422 -65.47 -54.55 -21.13
N LYS A 423 -66.32 -54.99 -22.08
CA LYS A 423 -67.60 -55.70 -21.81
C LYS A 423 -67.95 -56.78 -22.89
N ILE A 424 -67.12 -57.78 -23.22
CA ILE A 424 -67.00 -59.14 -22.61
C ILE A 424 -68.18 -60.12 -22.84
N THR A 425 -67.91 -61.39 -23.25
CA THR A 425 -68.19 -62.64 -22.48
C THR A 425 -67.54 -63.92 -23.07
N ALA A 426 -67.33 -64.92 -22.21
CA ALA A 426 -66.28 -65.94 -22.26
C ALA A 426 -66.48 -67.16 -23.18
N ASN A 427 -67.43 -67.13 -24.11
CA ASN A 427 -67.50 -68.13 -25.19
C ASN A 427 -66.96 -67.58 -26.51
N GLU A 428 -66.73 -66.27 -26.57
CA GLU A 428 -65.98 -65.56 -27.62
C GLU A 428 -64.54 -65.28 -27.13
N ILE A 429 -64.10 -66.06 -26.13
CA ILE A 429 -62.78 -66.18 -25.50
C ILE A 429 -62.55 -67.68 -25.27
N ASP A 430 -61.52 -68.29 -25.86
CA ASP A 430 -61.06 -69.63 -25.42
C ASP A 430 -59.57 -69.61 -25.01
N VAL A 431 -59.42 -69.17 -23.76
CA VAL A 431 -58.52 -69.53 -22.64
C VAL A 431 -57.02 -69.82 -22.85
N GLN A 432 -56.50 -70.20 -24.03
CA GLN A 432 -55.03 -70.34 -24.25
C GLN A 432 -54.36 -69.05 -24.73
N SER A 433 -55.12 -68.09 -25.23
CA SER A 433 -54.66 -66.70 -25.45
C SER A 433 -54.40 -65.94 -24.14
N VAL A 434 -54.65 -66.58 -22.98
CA VAL A 434 -54.37 -66.12 -21.60
C VAL A 434 -53.08 -66.74 -21.03
N ALA A 435 -52.32 -67.53 -21.81
CA ALA A 435 -51.16 -68.30 -21.35
C ALA A 435 -49.94 -67.50 -20.82
N ALA A 436 -50.01 -66.18 -20.67
CA ALA A 436 -48.84 -65.34 -20.40
C ALA A 436 -48.88 -64.55 -19.07
N ALA A 437 -49.93 -64.70 -18.24
CA ALA A 437 -50.06 -63.96 -16.99
C ALA A 437 -49.49 -64.67 -15.73
N THR A 438 -48.92 -65.87 -15.83
CA THR A 438 -48.11 -66.48 -14.76
C THR A 438 -47.18 -67.57 -15.32
N GLY A 439 -45.98 -67.14 -15.71
CA GLY A 439 -44.73 -67.88 -15.93
C GLY A 439 -44.73 -69.39 -16.18
N ALA A 440 -44.27 -69.82 -17.37
CA ALA A 440 -42.90 -70.35 -17.57
C ALA A 440 -42.77 -71.10 -18.91
N ILE A 441 -41.75 -70.72 -19.69
CA ILE A 441 -41.31 -71.28 -20.98
C ILE A 441 -40.56 -72.60 -20.74
N MET A 442 -40.86 -73.69 -21.48
CA MET A 442 -40.19 -75.00 -21.25
C MET A 442 -39.16 -75.47 -22.30
N LYS A 443 -39.11 -74.91 -23.52
CA LYS A 443 -37.94 -75.01 -24.43
C LYS A 443 -38.27 -74.32 -25.76
N LEU A 444 -37.40 -73.44 -26.24
CA LEU A 444 -37.43 -72.94 -27.61
C LEU A 444 -36.09 -73.28 -28.27
N ASP A 445 -36.13 -73.98 -29.40
CA ASP A 445 -34.96 -74.28 -30.23
C ASP A 445 -34.69 -73.10 -31.16
N VAL A 446 -33.51 -72.50 -31.02
CA VAL A 446 -33.09 -71.26 -31.68
C VAL A 446 -32.67 -71.46 -33.13
N GLY A 447 -32.47 -72.71 -33.60
CA GLY A 447 -32.00 -72.98 -34.96
C GLY A 447 -33.03 -72.77 -36.09
N GLN A 448 -34.32 -72.66 -35.75
CA GLN A 448 -35.41 -72.47 -36.71
C GLN A 448 -36.08 -71.10 -36.64
N LEU A 449 -35.44 -70.13 -35.97
CA LEU A 449 -36.00 -68.81 -35.79
C LEU A 449 -35.75 -67.94 -37.04
N THR A 450 -36.72 -67.88 -37.94
CA THR A 450 -36.73 -66.94 -39.08
C THR A 450 -37.44 -65.66 -38.64
N VAL A 451 -36.68 -64.58 -38.41
CA VAL A 451 -37.23 -63.25 -38.09
C VAL A 451 -37.50 -62.51 -39.39
N THR A 452 -38.76 -62.36 -39.76
CA THR A 452 -39.15 -61.77 -41.05
C THR A 452 -39.51 -60.29 -40.99
N ASP A 453 -39.55 -59.62 -39.84
CA ASP A 453 -39.65 -58.15 -39.83
C ASP A 453 -39.27 -57.50 -38.49
N THR A 454 -38.86 -56.23 -38.60
CA THR A 454 -38.22 -55.39 -37.61
C THR A 454 -39.12 -55.03 -36.43
N SER A 455 -38.95 -55.69 -35.28
CA SER A 455 -38.85 -55.01 -33.96
C SER A 455 -38.65 -55.98 -32.81
N SER A 456 -37.75 -55.60 -31.89
CA SER A 456 -37.62 -56.06 -30.50
C SER A 456 -36.91 -57.39 -30.16
N PHE A 457 -36.16 -58.01 -31.09
CA PHE A 457 -35.21 -59.12 -30.76
C PHE A 457 -33.72 -58.74 -30.82
N ALA A 458 -33.41 -57.46 -31.09
CA ALA A 458 -32.04 -57.01 -31.36
C ALA A 458 -31.14 -56.91 -30.10
N ALA A 459 -31.68 -56.69 -28.89
CA ALA A 459 -30.82 -56.46 -27.73
C ALA A 459 -30.26 -57.75 -27.11
N ALA A 460 -31.03 -58.85 -27.09
CA ALA A 460 -30.65 -60.05 -26.32
C ALA A 460 -29.79 -61.07 -27.09
N VAL A 461 -29.85 -61.08 -28.42
CA VAL A 461 -29.03 -61.97 -29.28
C VAL A 461 -27.66 -61.36 -29.58
N VAL A 462 -27.58 -60.02 -29.60
CA VAL A 462 -26.35 -59.26 -29.79
C VAL A 462 -25.33 -59.61 -28.70
N ASP A 463 -25.70 -59.57 -27.42
CA ASP A 463 -24.74 -59.83 -26.33
C ASP A 463 -24.14 -61.25 -26.33
N ARG A 464 -24.85 -62.27 -26.86
CA ARG A 464 -24.33 -63.65 -26.90
C ARG A 464 -23.59 -64.00 -28.19
N MET A 465 -23.89 -63.36 -29.33
CA MET A 465 -23.11 -63.54 -30.56
C MET A 465 -21.76 -62.81 -30.50
N TRP A 466 -21.68 -61.67 -29.81
CA TRP A 466 -20.40 -60.95 -29.63
C TRP A 466 -19.36 -61.75 -28.83
N VAL A 467 -19.76 -62.44 -27.77
CA VAL A 467 -18.82 -63.16 -26.89
C VAL A 467 -18.08 -64.31 -27.60
N ASN A 468 -18.74 -65.04 -28.50
CA ASN A 468 -18.12 -66.18 -29.20
C ASN A 468 -17.30 -65.77 -30.44
N LEU A 469 -17.58 -64.62 -31.05
CA LEU A 469 -16.80 -64.09 -32.19
C LEU A 469 -15.43 -63.56 -31.75
N PHE A 470 -15.35 -62.90 -30.60
CA PHE A 470 -14.06 -62.45 -30.03
C PHE A 470 -13.16 -63.61 -29.60
N ALA A 471 -13.73 -64.70 -29.08
CA ALA A 471 -12.98 -65.85 -28.61
C ALA A 471 -12.23 -66.61 -29.74
N ALA A 472 -12.70 -66.50 -30.99
CA ALA A 472 -12.14 -67.25 -32.12
C ALA A 472 -11.07 -66.51 -32.94
N LYS A 473 -10.74 -65.25 -32.64
CA LYS A 473 -9.75 -64.40 -33.35
C LYS A 473 -9.89 -64.36 -34.89
N LYS A 474 -11.11 -64.52 -35.43
CA LYS A 474 -11.39 -64.59 -36.88
C LYS A 474 -12.08 -63.35 -37.44
N VAL A 475 -11.76 -62.16 -36.93
CA VAL A 475 -12.24 -60.91 -37.54
C VAL A 475 -11.17 -60.44 -38.53
N THR A 476 -11.49 -60.44 -39.83
CA THR A 476 -10.62 -59.88 -40.88
C THR A 476 -10.87 -58.38 -41.02
N ALA A 477 -9.84 -57.60 -41.38
CA ALA A 477 -9.86 -56.13 -41.39
C ALA A 477 -11.04 -55.52 -42.18
N ASP A 478 -11.49 -56.18 -43.24
CA ASP A 478 -12.59 -55.69 -44.10
C ASP A 478 -13.99 -55.83 -43.47
N GLN A 479 -14.12 -56.63 -42.40
CA GLN A 479 -15.37 -56.85 -41.67
C GLN A 479 -15.53 -55.93 -40.45
N ILE A 480 -14.53 -55.08 -40.19
CA ILE A 480 -14.61 -54.00 -39.21
C ILE A 480 -14.83 -52.72 -39.99
N ASP A 481 -16.03 -52.13 -39.90
CA ASP A 481 -16.17 -50.71 -40.19
C ASP A 481 -15.34 -49.97 -39.12
N ALA A 482 -14.17 -49.47 -39.53
CA ALA A 482 -13.20 -48.82 -38.66
C ALA A 482 -13.81 -47.65 -37.88
N GLY A 483 -14.90 -47.05 -38.37
CA GLY A 483 -15.66 -46.03 -37.65
C GLY A 483 -16.34 -46.52 -36.38
N SER A 484 -16.75 -47.80 -36.33
CA SER A 484 -17.52 -48.35 -35.20
C SER A 484 -16.64 -48.92 -34.06
N VAL A 485 -15.40 -49.34 -34.35
CA VAL A 485 -14.48 -49.89 -33.34
C VAL A 485 -13.59 -48.81 -32.71
N ALA A 486 -13.36 -47.68 -33.40
CA ALA A 486 -12.63 -46.54 -32.85
C ALA A 486 -13.32 -45.89 -31.63
N ALA A 487 -14.62 -46.11 -31.44
CA ALA A 487 -15.37 -45.57 -30.31
C ALA A 487 -15.23 -46.41 -29.02
N ALA A 488 -14.82 -47.68 -29.10
CA ALA A 488 -14.89 -48.58 -27.94
C ALA A 488 -13.57 -48.69 -27.15
N THR A 489 -12.39 -48.61 -27.76
CA THR A 489 -11.09 -48.54 -27.05
C THR A 489 -10.00 -48.22 -28.07
N GLY A 490 -9.42 -47.02 -28.05
CA GLY A 490 -8.39 -46.71 -29.03
C GLY A 490 -7.70 -45.37 -28.83
N GLN A 491 -6.94 -45.25 -27.75
CA GLN A 491 -5.84 -44.30 -27.73
C GLN A 491 -4.91 -44.66 -28.92
N PHE A 492 -4.88 -43.85 -29.97
CA PHE A 492 -3.94 -44.07 -31.07
C PHE A 492 -2.52 -43.79 -30.55
N VAL A 493 -1.77 -44.85 -30.22
CA VAL A 493 -0.43 -44.74 -29.63
C VAL A 493 0.61 -44.19 -30.64
N LYS A 494 0.32 -44.24 -31.94
CA LYS A 494 1.18 -43.66 -32.99
C LYS A 494 0.36 -43.31 -34.23
N ILE A 495 0.48 -42.08 -34.73
CA ILE A 495 -0.04 -41.61 -36.02
C ILE A 495 1.18 -41.47 -36.96
N ASN A 496 1.21 -42.18 -38.08
CA ASN A 496 2.23 -42.05 -39.12
C ASN A 496 1.80 -40.98 -40.16
N ALA A 497 2.76 -40.36 -40.84
CA ALA A 497 2.50 -39.27 -41.80
C ALA A 497 1.47 -39.64 -42.88
N ASP A 498 1.49 -40.89 -43.36
CA ASP A 498 0.58 -41.39 -44.40
C ASP A 498 -0.89 -41.49 -43.95
N GLN A 499 -1.15 -41.42 -42.63
CA GLN A 499 -2.50 -41.50 -42.05
C GLN A 499 -3.19 -40.13 -42.00
N ILE A 500 -2.48 -39.04 -42.31
CA ILE A 500 -3.04 -37.69 -42.43
C ILE A 500 -3.26 -37.41 -43.92
N ASN A 501 -4.30 -38.03 -44.48
CA ASN A 501 -4.60 -37.89 -45.91
C ASN A 501 -5.25 -36.51 -46.19
N GLY A 502 -4.42 -35.52 -46.55
CA GLY A 502 -4.83 -34.29 -47.23
C GLY A 502 -5.83 -33.37 -46.52
N GLY A 503 -5.89 -33.37 -45.18
CA GLY A 503 -6.84 -32.56 -44.40
C GLY A 503 -6.21 -31.80 -43.23
N TRP A 504 -7.03 -30.99 -42.54
CA TRP A 504 -6.65 -30.29 -41.31
C TRP A 504 -6.72 -31.26 -40.12
N LEU A 505 -5.65 -31.35 -39.31
CA LEU A 505 -5.68 -32.05 -38.03
C LEU A 505 -6.31 -31.13 -36.97
N ASN A 506 -7.58 -31.34 -36.63
CA ASN A 506 -8.26 -30.61 -35.57
C ASN A 506 -8.17 -31.38 -34.24
N ALA A 507 -7.07 -31.20 -33.50
CA ALA A 507 -6.82 -31.88 -32.23
C ALA A 507 -6.08 -30.98 -31.22
N SER A 508 -6.36 -31.14 -29.93
CA SER A 508 -5.55 -30.57 -28.85
C SER A 508 -4.33 -31.46 -28.62
N ILE A 509 -3.13 -30.93 -28.89
CA ILE A 509 -1.87 -31.69 -28.82
C ILE A 509 -1.12 -31.29 -27.55
N ALA A 510 -0.93 -32.24 -26.62
CA ALA A 510 -0.06 -32.05 -25.47
C ALA A 510 1.38 -32.47 -25.83
N ILE A 511 2.33 -31.54 -25.70
CA ILE A 511 3.73 -31.77 -26.04
C ILE A 511 4.50 -32.05 -24.75
N SER A 512 5.09 -33.24 -24.63
CA SER A 512 5.97 -33.58 -23.49
C SER A 512 7.31 -32.85 -23.58
N SER A 513 8.14 -32.90 -22.53
CA SER A 513 9.46 -32.23 -22.49
C SER A 513 10.45 -32.67 -23.59
N GLN A 514 10.18 -33.79 -24.28
CA GLN A 514 10.99 -34.28 -25.40
C GLN A 514 10.29 -34.17 -26.77
N GLY A 515 9.03 -33.72 -26.81
CA GLY A 515 8.28 -33.52 -28.04
C GLY A 515 8.46 -32.11 -28.60
N GLY A 516 8.24 -31.93 -29.90
CA GLY A 516 8.21 -30.61 -30.51
C GLY A 516 7.39 -30.59 -31.79
N ILE A 517 6.79 -29.45 -32.10
CA ILE A 517 6.17 -29.14 -33.39
C ILE A 517 7.11 -28.17 -34.11
N THR A 518 7.59 -28.55 -35.28
CA THR A 518 8.50 -27.72 -36.08
C THR A 518 7.87 -27.42 -37.43
N SER A 519 7.76 -26.13 -37.74
CA SER A 519 7.37 -25.64 -39.05
C SER A 519 8.63 -25.10 -39.75
N GLY A 520 9.01 -25.72 -40.87
CA GLY A 520 10.25 -25.43 -41.59
C GLY A 520 11.27 -26.56 -41.47
N ASP A 521 12.52 -26.27 -41.82
CA ASP A 521 13.62 -27.23 -41.73
C ASP A 521 14.27 -27.15 -40.35
N TRP A 522 14.23 -28.26 -39.60
CA TRP A 522 14.73 -28.32 -38.23
C TRP A 522 16.25 -28.07 -38.12
N LEU A 523 16.99 -28.23 -39.22
CA LEU A 523 18.43 -27.93 -39.32
C LEU A 523 18.71 -26.54 -39.91
N ALA A 524 17.69 -25.78 -40.30
CA ALA A 524 17.85 -24.46 -40.91
C ALA A 524 16.87 -23.42 -40.34
N LYS A 525 16.06 -22.76 -41.17
CA LYS A 525 15.07 -21.78 -40.69
C LYS A 525 13.79 -22.51 -40.27
N CYS A 526 13.41 -22.39 -39.01
CA CYS A 526 12.19 -23.00 -38.49
C CYS A 526 11.55 -22.21 -37.35
N ALA A 527 10.25 -22.39 -37.18
CA ALA A 527 9.53 -22.08 -35.94
C ALA A 527 9.28 -23.38 -35.18
N ARG A 528 9.54 -23.39 -33.88
CA ARG A 528 9.48 -24.57 -33.02
C ARG A 528 8.66 -24.28 -31.78
N MET A 529 7.77 -25.20 -31.43
CA MET A 529 7.09 -25.23 -30.14
C MET A 529 7.43 -26.54 -29.44
N ASP A 530 7.94 -26.48 -28.22
CA ASP A 530 8.27 -27.65 -27.40
C ASP A 530 7.98 -27.40 -25.91
N GLY A 531 8.46 -28.29 -25.03
CA GLY A 531 8.27 -28.16 -23.58
C GLY A 531 8.92 -26.93 -22.95
N ALA A 532 9.78 -26.20 -23.68
CA ALA A 532 10.38 -24.95 -23.23
C ALA A 532 9.56 -23.71 -23.65
N GLY A 533 8.67 -23.82 -24.64
CA GLY A 533 7.88 -22.71 -25.14
C GLY A 533 7.88 -22.60 -26.66
N PHE A 534 7.83 -21.37 -27.18
CA PHE A 534 7.85 -21.08 -28.61
C PHE A 534 9.14 -20.36 -29.00
N SER A 535 9.81 -20.84 -30.04
CA SER A 535 11.06 -20.27 -30.55
C SER A 535 11.08 -20.20 -32.07
N THR A 536 11.80 -19.21 -32.61
CA THR A 536 12.13 -19.13 -34.03
C THR A 536 13.64 -19.14 -34.20
N TYR A 537 14.08 -19.81 -35.25
CA TYR A 537 15.50 -19.99 -35.55
C TYR A 537 15.81 -19.49 -36.95
N GLN A 538 16.96 -18.85 -37.08
CA GLN A 538 17.57 -18.48 -38.35
C GLN A 538 18.94 -19.14 -38.51
N VAL A 539 19.51 -19.01 -39.70
CA VAL A 539 20.85 -19.51 -40.03
C VAL A 539 21.75 -18.31 -40.30
N ALA A 540 22.89 -18.25 -39.63
CA ALA A 540 23.91 -17.25 -39.85
C ALA A 540 24.68 -17.50 -41.17
N GLU A 541 25.51 -16.54 -41.60
CA GLU A 541 26.28 -16.67 -42.85
C GLU A 541 27.23 -17.89 -42.83
N ASP A 542 27.66 -18.34 -41.66
CA ASP A 542 28.52 -19.51 -41.47
C ASP A 542 27.76 -20.85 -41.47
N GLY A 543 26.44 -20.83 -41.68
CA GLY A 543 25.59 -22.01 -41.68
C GLY A 543 25.15 -22.47 -40.29
N SER A 544 25.55 -21.78 -39.21
CA SER A 544 25.09 -22.10 -37.85
C SER A 544 23.67 -21.61 -37.60
N GLN A 545 22.84 -22.46 -37.00
CA GLN A 545 21.49 -22.09 -36.58
C GLN A 545 21.56 -21.32 -35.26
N TYR A 546 20.83 -20.21 -35.15
CA TYR A 546 20.73 -19.42 -33.92
C TYR A 546 19.28 -19.03 -33.63
N LEU A 547 18.97 -18.90 -32.34
CA LEU A 547 17.68 -18.46 -31.83
C LEU A 547 17.46 -16.99 -32.20
N THR A 548 16.33 -16.65 -32.79
CA THR A 548 16.00 -15.28 -33.23
C THR A 548 14.87 -14.69 -32.39
N THR A 549 13.89 -15.49 -32.00
CA THR A 549 12.82 -15.07 -31.10
C THR A 549 12.48 -16.21 -30.16
N ASN A 550 12.13 -15.89 -28.92
CA ASN A 550 11.74 -16.88 -27.93
C ASN A 550 10.64 -16.37 -27.01
N LEU A 551 9.75 -17.26 -26.61
CA LEU A 551 8.74 -17.09 -25.57
C LEU A 551 8.77 -18.32 -24.67
N GLY A 552 9.40 -18.18 -23.50
CA GLY A 552 9.64 -19.28 -22.54
C GLY A 552 10.98 -19.99 -22.77
N ARG A 553 11.66 -20.41 -21.71
CA ARG A 553 13.01 -21.01 -21.82
C ARG A 553 13.17 -22.16 -20.82
N SER A 554 13.87 -23.23 -21.21
CA SER A 554 14.01 -24.43 -20.37
C SER A 554 15.02 -24.30 -19.23
N ASP A 555 15.94 -23.33 -19.32
CA ASP A 555 17.08 -23.13 -18.41
C ASP A 555 17.13 -21.73 -17.77
N ALA A 556 16.08 -20.90 -17.92
CA ALA A 556 16.03 -19.54 -17.39
C ALA A 556 14.58 -19.12 -17.05
N PRO A 557 14.34 -17.96 -16.42
CA PRO A 557 13.00 -17.41 -16.25
C PRO A 557 12.31 -17.25 -17.61
N ASP A 558 10.98 -17.33 -17.63
CA ASP A 558 10.21 -17.14 -18.87
C ASP A 558 10.39 -15.70 -19.36
N THR A 559 10.99 -15.57 -20.54
CA THR A 559 11.18 -14.27 -21.21
C THR A 559 10.60 -14.28 -22.62
N LEU A 560 10.20 -13.08 -23.08
CA LEU A 560 10.01 -12.79 -24.50
C LEU A 560 11.26 -12.07 -24.99
N SER A 561 12.09 -12.72 -25.81
CA SER A 561 13.38 -12.17 -26.23
C SER A 561 13.55 -12.23 -27.76
N ILE A 562 14.21 -11.20 -28.33
CA ILE A 562 14.58 -11.11 -29.75
C ILE A 562 16.09 -10.96 -29.86
N TYR A 563 16.74 -11.82 -30.64
CA TYR A 563 18.18 -11.85 -30.83
C TYR A 563 18.55 -11.42 -32.25
N PRO A 564 19.53 -10.52 -32.44
CA PRO A 564 19.90 -9.99 -33.75
C PRO A 564 20.84 -10.92 -34.54
N GLY A 565 21.47 -11.88 -33.86
CA GLY A 565 22.50 -12.72 -34.46
C GLY A 565 23.03 -13.80 -33.51
N PRO A 566 23.85 -14.72 -34.03
CA PRO A 566 24.47 -15.76 -33.22
C PRO A 566 25.32 -15.15 -32.09
N ASN A 567 25.19 -15.70 -30.88
CA ASN A 567 25.92 -15.27 -29.67
C ASN A 567 25.78 -13.79 -29.30
N SER A 568 24.79 -13.08 -29.84
CA SER A 568 24.50 -11.70 -29.47
C SER A 568 23.51 -11.65 -28.30
N PRO A 569 23.62 -10.66 -27.40
CA PRO A 569 22.57 -10.42 -26.41
C PRO A 569 21.25 -10.05 -27.11
N PRO A 570 20.10 -10.20 -26.43
CA PRO A 570 18.82 -9.81 -27.02
C PRO A 570 18.76 -8.29 -27.21
N VAL A 571 18.28 -7.86 -28.39
CA VAL A 571 18.01 -6.43 -28.70
C VAL A 571 16.70 -5.95 -28.07
N PHE A 572 15.84 -6.89 -27.70
CA PHE A 572 14.61 -6.69 -26.96
C PHE A 572 14.36 -7.90 -26.05
N GLU A 573 14.05 -7.65 -24.79
CA GLU A 573 13.71 -8.67 -23.82
C GLU A 573 12.67 -8.17 -22.82
N VAL A 574 11.62 -8.95 -22.60
CA VAL A 574 10.67 -8.79 -21.49
C VAL A 574 10.86 -9.95 -20.54
N THR A 575 11.25 -9.66 -19.31
CA THR A 575 11.45 -10.66 -18.26
C THR A 575 10.16 -10.95 -17.50
N GLN A 576 10.14 -12.06 -16.75
CA GLN A 576 9.02 -12.44 -15.88
C GLN A 576 8.65 -11.37 -14.84
N ASP A 577 9.63 -10.57 -14.39
CA ASP A 577 9.42 -9.49 -13.43
C ASP A 577 8.86 -8.19 -14.10
N GLY A 578 8.55 -8.26 -15.40
CA GLY A 578 8.02 -7.13 -16.18
C GLY A 578 9.08 -6.11 -16.61
N ILE A 579 10.37 -6.41 -16.43
CA ILE A 579 11.45 -5.55 -16.91
C ILE A 579 11.53 -5.69 -18.43
N VAL A 580 11.46 -4.55 -19.12
CA VAL A 580 11.65 -4.42 -20.56
C VAL A 580 13.03 -3.84 -20.82
N THR A 581 13.88 -4.60 -21.51
CA THR A 581 15.19 -4.15 -22.01
C THR A 581 15.09 -4.02 -23.52
N ALA A 582 15.50 -2.87 -24.07
CA ALA A 582 15.55 -2.64 -25.50
C ALA A 582 16.72 -1.71 -25.85
N GLU A 583 17.36 -1.89 -27.01
CA GLU A 583 18.40 -0.96 -27.49
C GLU A 583 17.83 0.41 -27.86
N ASP A 584 16.61 0.44 -28.40
CA ASP A 584 15.86 1.65 -28.70
C ASP A 584 14.37 1.45 -28.37
N ALA A 585 13.69 2.53 -27.96
CA ALA A 585 12.29 2.51 -27.59
C ALA A 585 11.59 3.78 -28.12
N PHE A 586 10.70 3.59 -29.10
CA PHE A 586 9.79 4.64 -29.57
C PHE A 586 8.46 4.57 -28.82
N ILE A 587 8.24 5.51 -27.89
CA ILE A 587 7.00 5.61 -27.11
C ILE A 587 6.11 6.68 -27.75
N ARG A 588 4.92 6.29 -28.23
CA ARG A 588 4.01 7.18 -28.98
C ARG A 588 3.41 8.31 -28.14
N GLN A 589 3.29 8.08 -26.84
CA GLN A 589 2.74 9.01 -25.87
C GLN A 589 3.78 9.26 -24.80
N ASP A 590 3.52 10.24 -23.94
CA ASP A 590 4.38 10.53 -22.82
C ASP A 590 4.41 9.35 -21.83
N PRO A 591 5.59 8.75 -21.55
CA PRO A 591 5.66 7.62 -20.64
C PRO A 591 5.22 8.00 -19.23
N VAL A 592 4.43 7.14 -18.59
CA VAL A 592 3.96 7.34 -17.21
C VAL A 592 4.90 6.61 -16.24
N ILE A 593 5.56 7.36 -15.36
CA ILE A 593 6.46 6.85 -14.33
C ILE A 593 5.80 7.06 -12.96
N ALA A 594 5.65 5.99 -12.18
CA ALA A 594 5.02 6.05 -10.85
C ALA A 594 3.65 6.77 -10.82
N GLY A 595 2.85 6.60 -11.88
CA GLY A 595 1.51 7.17 -12.00
C GLY A 595 1.46 8.62 -12.53
N MET A 596 2.59 9.21 -12.92
CA MET A 596 2.64 10.55 -13.53
C MET A 596 3.34 10.55 -14.89
N PRO A 597 2.91 11.36 -15.87
CA PRO A 597 3.62 11.49 -17.15
C PRO A 597 5.08 11.94 -16.93
N LEU A 598 6.02 11.60 -17.82
CA LEU A 598 7.41 11.99 -17.68
C LEU A 598 7.59 13.47 -18.05
N LEU A 599 7.05 13.87 -19.21
CA LEU A 599 7.17 15.22 -19.74
C LEU A 599 6.00 16.12 -19.29
N GLY A 600 4.79 15.59 -19.22
CA GLY A 600 3.54 16.25 -18.88
C GLY A 600 3.24 17.44 -19.78
N GLN A 601 3.07 18.60 -19.15
CA GLN A 601 2.79 19.88 -19.76
C GLN A 601 3.93 20.40 -20.65
N LEU A 602 5.17 19.91 -20.46
CA LEU A 602 6.26 20.19 -21.41
C LEU A 602 6.03 19.57 -22.80
N ASN A 603 5.32 18.44 -22.87
CA ASN A 603 5.01 17.77 -24.14
C ASN A 603 3.66 18.22 -24.70
N ASP A 604 2.64 18.34 -23.85
CA ASP A 604 1.32 18.83 -24.22
C ASP A 604 0.76 19.70 -23.09
N ALA A 605 0.51 20.99 -23.36
CA ALA A 605 0.02 21.94 -22.37
C ALA A 605 -1.33 21.55 -21.73
N ASN A 606 -2.09 20.63 -22.35
CA ASN A 606 -3.34 20.09 -21.81
C ASN A 606 -3.17 18.80 -21.01
N SER A 607 -1.95 18.27 -20.92
CA SER A 607 -1.62 17.08 -20.14
C SER A 607 -1.55 17.39 -18.64
N ASP A 608 -1.62 16.33 -17.84
CA ASP A 608 -1.30 16.40 -16.42
C ASP A 608 0.17 16.79 -16.20
N VAL A 609 0.47 17.33 -15.03
CA VAL A 609 1.83 17.73 -14.66
C VAL A 609 2.75 16.51 -14.65
N GLY A 610 3.84 16.59 -15.41
CA GLY A 610 4.80 15.51 -15.54
C GLY A 610 5.97 15.59 -14.57
N TRP A 611 6.77 14.53 -14.50
CA TRP A 611 7.98 14.47 -13.67
C TRP A 611 8.95 15.61 -13.96
N LEU A 612 9.25 15.85 -15.25
CA LEU A 612 10.16 16.92 -15.66
C LEU A 612 9.54 18.31 -15.50
N ASP A 613 8.21 18.41 -15.48
CA ASP A 613 7.54 19.66 -15.10
C ASP A 613 7.82 20.02 -13.64
N LEU A 614 8.02 19.06 -12.74
CA LEU A 614 8.24 19.36 -11.32
C LEU A 614 9.70 19.75 -11.02
N LEU A 615 10.66 19.26 -11.81
CA LEU A 615 12.08 19.43 -11.54
C LEU A 615 12.58 20.87 -11.82
N PRO A 616 13.67 21.32 -11.16
CA PRO A 616 14.34 22.58 -11.47
C PRO A 616 14.78 22.64 -12.94
N ARG A 617 14.55 23.78 -13.60
CA ARG A 617 15.03 24.02 -14.98
C ARG A 617 16.41 24.67 -15.04
N GLY A 618 16.97 25.04 -13.88
CA GLY A 618 18.28 25.68 -13.79
C GLY A 618 18.24 27.15 -14.19
N VAL A 619 19.35 27.69 -14.69
CA VAL A 619 19.44 29.13 -15.04
C VAL A 619 18.65 29.42 -16.31
N ILE A 620 17.60 30.23 -16.20
CA ILE A 620 16.70 30.61 -17.30
C ILE A 620 16.98 31.99 -17.88
N ALA A 621 17.71 32.85 -17.15
CA ALA A 621 18.16 34.14 -17.67
C ALA A 621 19.47 34.57 -17.01
N THR A 622 20.29 35.30 -17.77
CA THR A 622 21.52 35.93 -17.29
C THR A 622 21.67 37.32 -17.87
N ALA A 623 22.14 38.27 -17.08
CA ALA A 623 22.51 39.60 -17.53
C ALA A 623 23.80 40.04 -16.86
N ASP A 624 24.73 40.61 -17.65
CA ASP A 624 25.95 41.21 -17.12
C ASP A 624 25.74 42.71 -16.99
N PHE A 625 25.70 43.21 -15.77
CA PHE A 625 25.58 44.65 -15.54
C PHE A 625 26.98 45.27 -15.57
N ALA A 626 27.25 45.97 -16.66
CA ALA A 626 28.47 46.74 -16.82
C ALA A 626 28.46 47.91 -15.84
N HIS A 627 29.58 48.08 -15.15
CA HIS A 627 29.80 49.11 -14.13
C HIS A 627 29.86 50.56 -14.66
N ALA A 628 29.59 50.77 -15.96
CA ALA A 628 29.83 52.02 -16.69
C ALA A 628 29.07 53.23 -16.10
N GLY A 629 27.99 53.01 -15.34
CA GLY A 629 27.25 54.07 -14.65
C GLY A 629 27.94 54.65 -13.40
N LEU A 630 28.79 53.88 -12.70
CA LEU A 630 29.53 54.30 -11.50
C LEU A 630 30.98 54.72 -11.79
N ALA A 631 31.50 54.41 -12.98
CA ALA A 631 32.84 54.79 -13.39
C ALA A 631 32.95 56.27 -13.78
N THR A 632 31.82 56.89 -14.17
CA THR A 632 31.81 58.25 -14.75
C THR A 632 31.06 59.26 -13.86
N GLN A 633 30.24 58.81 -12.91
CA GLN A 633 29.47 59.69 -12.02
C GLN A 633 29.39 59.04 -10.63
N ASN A 634 29.93 59.71 -9.61
CA ASN A 634 29.73 59.35 -8.22
C ASN A 634 28.21 59.36 -7.91
N PHE A 635 27.65 58.24 -7.46
CA PHE A 635 26.23 58.20 -7.10
C PHE A 635 26.05 58.72 -5.68
N SER A 636 25.76 60.02 -5.54
CA SER A 636 25.67 60.73 -4.26
C SER A 636 24.25 61.19 -3.96
N THR A 637 23.84 61.04 -2.70
CA THR A 637 22.71 61.78 -2.13
C THR A 637 23.25 62.89 -1.21
N THR A 638 23.34 64.10 -1.72
CA THR A 638 23.78 65.25 -0.92
C THR A 638 22.60 65.77 -0.08
N GLY A 639 22.57 65.46 1.22
CA GLY A 639 21.63 66.06 2.19
C GLY A 639 20.15 65.65 2.08
N GLY A 640 19.78 64.72 1.19
CA GLY A 640 18.41 64.24 1.02
C GLY A 640 18.00 63.20 2.07
N SER A 641 16.82 63.36 2.66
CA SER A 641 16.24 62.41 3.63
C SER A 641 15.62 61.16 3.01
N SER A 642 15.55 61.08 1.67
CA SER A 642 15.02 59.94 0.92
C SER A 642 16.12 59.11 0.26
N LEU A 643 15.85 57.82 0.05
CA LEU A 643 16.69 56.93 -0.76
C LEU A 643 16.65 57.40 -2.22
N ALA A 644 17.81 57.64 -2.81
CA ALA A 644 17.94 57.81 -4.25
C ALA A 644 18.28 56.47 -4.90
N TYR A 645 17.89 56.32 -6.16
CA TYR A 645 18.13 55.11 -6.94
C TYR A 645 18.77 55.41 -8.30
N ALA A 646 19.67 54.52 -8.75
CA ALA A 646 20.24 54.56 -10.11
C ALA A 646 20.20 53.17 -10.74
N GLY A 647 19.53 53.03 -11.89
CA GLY A 647 19.40 51.76 -12.59
C GLY A 647 20.74 51.26 -13.15
N LEU A 648 21.08 50.00 -12.88
CA LEU A 648 22.23 49.30 -13.45
C LEU A 648 21.87 48.63 -14.79
N GLY A 649 20.66 48.09 -14.88
CA GLY A 649 20.16 47.46 -16.10
C GLY A 649 18.97 46.54 -15.85
N PHE A 650 18.53 45.88 -16.92
CA PHE A 650 17.39 44.98 -16.91
C PHE A 650 17.80 43.52 -17.14
N ILE A 651 17.08 42.60 -16.52
CA ILE A 651 17.12 41.17 -16.84
C ILE A 651 15.69 40.70 -17.07
N SER A 652 15.46 39.98 -18.18
CA SER A 652 14.15 39.46 -18.55
C SER A 652 14.14 37.93 -18.50
N ALA A 653 13.02 37.35 -18.10
CA ALA A 653 12.79 35.90 -18.12
C ALA A 653 11.29 35.61 -18.31
N THR A 654 10.94 34.41 -18.74
CA THR A 654 9.56 33.92 -18.65
C THR A 654 9.43 33.11 -17.37
N VAL A 655 8.52 33.50 -16.49
CA VAL A 655 8.19 32.77 -15.26
C VAL A 655 6.85 32.04 -15.41
N LEU A 656 6.73 30.89 -14.78
CA LEU A 656 5.56 30.04 -14.85
C LEU A 656 4.79 30.04 -13.52
N PRO A 657 3.47 29.79 -13.56
CA PRO A 657 2.66 29.63 -12.35
C PRO A 657 3.20 28.54 -11.42
N GLY A 658 3.16 28.78 -10.11
CA GLY A 658 3.49 27.77 -9.09
C GLY A 658 4.97 27.40 -8.95
N ARG A 659 5.87 28.12 -9.63
CA ARG A 659 7.32 27.88 -9.59
C ARG A 659 8.08 28.89 -8.74
N THR A 660 9.22 28.45 -8.20
CA THR A 660 10.13 29.29 -7.41
C THR A 660 11.37 29.62 -8.22
N TYR A 661 11.73 30.89 -8.24
CA TYR A 661 12.89 31.41 -8.94
C TYR A 661 13.89 32.00 -7.96
N ARG A 662 15.18 31.70 -8.13
CA ARG A 662 16.26 32.32 -7.37
C ARG A 662 16.91 33.40 -8.22
N VAL A 663 16.90 34.62 -7.73
CA VAL A 663 17.62 35.74 -8.33
C VAL A 663 18.94 35.91 -7.60
N SER A 664 20.05 35.83 -8.33
CA SER A 664 21.40 35.84 -7.76
C SER A 664 22.34 36.78 -8.51
N MET A 665 23.02 37.67 -7.79
CA MET A 665 24.00 38.59 -8.37
C MET A 665 25.08 38.98 -7.34
N PRO A 666 26.39 38.79 -7.62
CA PRO A 666 27.44 39.37 -6.81
C PRO A 666 27.50 40.90 -6.99
N TYR A 667 27.89 41.65 -5.96
CA TYR A 667 28.06 43.10 -6.04
C TYR A 667 29.29 43.54 -5.24
N ALA A 668 29.88 44.68 -5.61
CA ALA A 668 31.01 45.29 -4.92
C ALA A 668 31.08 46.81 -5.14
N TYR A 669 30.88 47.63 -4.12
CA TYR A 669 30.93 49.10 -4.21
C TYR A 669 31.80 49.72 -3.10
N TYR A 670 32.24 50.97 -3.28
CA TYR A 670 32.83 51.78 -2.21
C TYR A 670 31.83 52.82 -1.71
N VAL A 671 31.89 53.15 -0.43
CA VAL A 671 31.18 54.31 0.14
C VAL A 671 32.22 55.38 0.43
N THR A 672 32.37 56.41 -0.40
CA THR A 672 33.52 57.33 -0.33
C THR A 672 33.24 58.60 0.48
N SER A 673 31.98 58.93 0.74
CA SER A 673 31.62 60.00 1.67
C SER A 673 30.32 59.70 2.42
N LEU A 674 30.18 60.30 3.61
CA LEU A 674 28.97 60.30 4.42
C LEU A 674 28.53 61.76 4.63
N THR A 675 27.26 62.06 4.40
CA THR A 675 26.70 63.42 4.44
C THR A 675 25.60 63.59 5.50
N GLY A 676 25.27 62.54 6.26
CA GLY A 676 24.10 62.46 7.15
C GLY A 676 24.28 62.92 8.60
N GLY A 677 25.44 63.47 8.99
CA GLY A 677 25.70 63.86 10.37
C GLY A 677 25.58 62.67 11.34
N SER A 678 24.61 62.72 12.27
CA SER A 678 24.32 61.66 13.26
C SER A 678 23.40 60.55 12.73
N THR A 679 22.85 60.67 11.52
CA THR A 679 21.98 59.65 10.93
C THR A 679 22.83 58.66 10.12
N PRO A 680 22.70 57.33 10.33
CA PRO A 680 23.45 56.34 9.57
C PRO A 680 23.15 56.45 8.07
N ALA A 681 24.21 56.50 7.26
CA ALA A 681 24.03 56.42 5.81
C ALA A 681 23.65 55.02 5.39
N ARG A 682 22.96 54.88 4.26
CA ARG A 682 22.56 53.58 3.72
C ARG A 682 23.01 53.48 2.27
N ALA A 683 23.65 52.38 1.92
CA ALA A 683 24.09 52.07 0.56
C ALA A 683 23.76 50.62 0.25
N GLY A 684 23.43 50.30 -0.99
CA GLY A 684 23.12 48.93 -1.37
C GLY A 684 22.44 48.80 -2.72
N ILE A 685 21.69 47.71 -2.88
CA ILE A 685 21.01 47.36 -4.13
C ILE A 685 19.51 47.18 -3.87
N GLN A 686 18.70 47.60 -4.84
CA GLN A 686 17.28 47.34 -4.91
C GLN A 686 16.95 46.60 -6.22
N VAL A 687 16.00 45.67 -6.15
CA VAL A 687 15.44 44.99 -7.32
C VAL A 687 13.94 45.28 -7.40
N THR A 688 13.50 45.84 -8.52
CA THR A 688 12.08 46.05 -8.84
C THR A 688 11.70 45.28 -10.09
N TRP A 689 10.41 45.04 -10.32
CA TRP A 689 9.96 44.26 -11.47
C TRP A 689 8.65 44.75 -12.06
N THR A 690 8.41 44.33 -13.30
CA THR A 690 7.15 44.41 -14.04
C THR A 690 6.92 43.09 -14.76
N GLY A 691 5.66 42.74 -15.00
CA GLY A 691 5.26 41.55 -15.73
C GLY A 691 4.23 41.86 -16.80
N ALA A 692 4.22 41.07 -17.86
CA ALA A 692 3.17 41.01 -18.86
C ALA A 692 2.94 39.54 -19.25
N ASP A 693 1.73 39.19 -19.69
CA ASP A 693 1.43 37.85 -20.18
C ASP A 693 2.47 37.40 -21.22
N ALA A 694 2.90 36.14 -21.20
CA ALA A 694 3.93 35.64 -22.12
C ALA A 694 3.53 35.76 -23.60
N THR A 695 2.24 35.81 -23.91
CA THR A 695 1.75 36.05 -25.29
C THR A 695 1.68 37.53 -25.68
N ALA A 696 1.89 38.45 -24.73
CA ALA A 696 1.86 39.89 -24.96
C ALA A 696 3.23 40.46 -25.36
N ALA A 697 3.24 41.72 -25.79
CA ALA A 697 4.48 42.46 -26.07
C ALA A 697 5.39 42.52 -24.82
N GLU A 698 6.70 42.65 -25.06
CA GLU A 698 7.75 42.78 -24.03
C GLU A 698 7.29 43.64 -22.83
N PRO A 699 7.45 43.17 -21.57
CA PRO A 699 7.04 43.93 -20.39
C PRO A 699 7.66 45.33 -20.38
N ALA A 700 6.88 46.33 -19.99
CA ALA A 700 7.37 47.70 -19.84
C ALA A 700 8.58 47.74 -18.89
N ASN A 701 9.59 48.55 -19.19
CA ASN A 701 10.77 48.65 -18.34
C ASN A 701 10.37 49.06 -16.90
N PRO A 702 10.74 48.28 -15.87
CA PRO A 702 10.50 48.67 -14.50
C PRO A 702 11.23 49.97 -14.17
N THR A 703 10.61 50.76 -13.31
CA THR A 703 11.22 51.93 -12.68
C THR A 703 11.50 51.61 -11.21
N THR A 704 12.15 52.54 -10.52
CA THR A 704 12.42 52.44 -9.08
C THR A 704 11.16 52.61 -8.23
N SER A 705 10.04 53.00 -8.86
CA SER A 705 8.69 53.03 -8.27
C SER A 705 7.83 51.81 -8.64
N SER A 706 8.32 50.89 -9.47
CA SER A 706 7.65 49.62 -9.76
C SER A 706 7.64 48.70 -8.54
N THR A 707 6.88 47.60 -8.63
CA THR A 707 6.76 46.62 -7.55
C THR A 707 8.14 46.17 -7.10
N ARG A 708 8.41 46.34 -5.80
CA ARG A 708 9.69 46.00 -5.19
C ARG A 708 9.74 44.50 -4.93
N LEU A 709 10.76 43.82 -5.46
CA LEU A 709 11.02 42.41 -5.18
C LEU A 709 11.91 42.24 -3.95
N HIS A 710 13.01 42.98 -3.90
CA HIS A 710 14.00 42.83 -2.83
C HIS A 710 14.83 44.10 -2.64
N ASP A 711 15.41 44.24 -1.46
CA ASP A 711 16.41 45.24 -1.15
C ASP A 711 17.43 44.74 -0.15
N MET A 712 18.63 45.25 -0.28
CA MET A 712 19.71 44.93 0.62
C MET A 712 20.51 46.22 0.81
N LEU A 713 20.09 46.95 1.84
CA LEU A 713 20.66 48.23 2.24
C LEU A 713 21.53 47.99 3.47
N VAL A 714 22.82 48.32 3.36
CA VAL A 714 23.77 48.25 4.47
C VAL A 714 23.88 49.63 5.11
N SER A 715 23.84 49.68 6.45
CA SER A 715 24.04 50.92 7.19
C SER A 715 25.53 51.18 7.39
N HIS A 716 25.98 52.40 7.08
CA HIS A 716 27.37 52.83 7.16
C HIS A 716 27.51 53.99 8.16
N THR A 717 28.45 53.85 9.09
CA THR A 717 28.80 54.87 10.09
C THR A 717 30.16 55.52 9.83
N ALA A 718 30.94 54.99 8.89
CA ALA A 718 32.19 55.58 8.38
C ALA A 718 32.30 55.41 6.86
N ALA A 719 32.99 56.32 6.19
CA ALA A 719 33.37 56.16 4.79
C ALA A 719 34.43 55.05 4.65
N THR A 720 34.45 54.38 3.50
CA THR A 720 35.46 53.39 3.13
C THR A 720 36.79 54.11 2.86
N PRO A 721 37.93 53.65 3.40
CA PRO A 721 39.23 54.26 3.12
C PRO A 721 39.48 54.35 1.61
N THR A 722 40.09 55.44 1.12
CA THR A 722 40.43 55.59 -0.31
C THR A 722 41.91 55.27 -0.54
N GLY A 723 42.21 54.30 -1.41
CA GLY A 723 43.57 53.85 -1.75
C GLY A 723 43.60 52.48 -2.43
N SER A 724 44.72 52.10 -3.07
CA SER A 724 44.88 50.82 -3.80
C SER A 724 44.82 49.56 -2.92
N SER A 725 44.67 49.71 -1.60
CA SER A 725 44.58 48.65 -0.59
C SER A 725 43.25 48.64 0.17
N ALA A 726 42.27 49.47 -0.19
CA ALA A 726 40.97 49.49 0.45
C ALA A 726 40.05 48.38 -0.08
N ALA A 727 39.42 47.61 0.81
CA ALA A 727 38.48 46.56 0.44
C ALA A 727 37.10 47.16 0.15
N PRO A 728 36.45 46.85 -1.00
CA PRO A 728 35.09 47.30 -1.28
C PRO A 728 34.09 46.59 -0.37
N VAL A 729 32.92 47.20 -0.21
CA VAL A 729 31.75 46.53 0.34
C VAL A 729 31.26 45.55 -0.72
N ALA A 730 31.56 44.27 -0.52
CA ALA A 730 31.21 43.20 -1.44
C ALA A 730 30.27 42.17 -0.81
N GLY A 731 29.42 41.57 -1.63
CA GLY A 731 28.50 40.52 -1.21
C GLY A 731 27.79 39.88 -2.40
N LYS A 732 26.70 39.18 -2.11
CA LYS A 732 25.82 38.57 -3.12
C LYS A 732 24.36 38.85 -2.76
N ILE A 733 23.60 39.36 -3.72
CA ILE A 733 22.14 39.30 -3.69
C ILE A 733 21.75 37.86 -4.01
N SER A 734 20.97 37.23 -3.14
CA SER A 734 20.42 35.91 -3.37
C SER A 734 19.08 35.83 -2.65
N PHE A 735 17.98 35.88 -3.40
CA PHE A 735 16.64 35.73 -2.83
C PHE A 735 15.81 34.80 -3.70
N GLU A 736 14.88 34.11 -3.05
CA GLU A 736 13.87 33.29 -3.73
C GLU A 736 12.61 34.13 -3.95
N TRP A 737 12.03 33.95 -5.12
CA TRP A 737 10.91 34.70 -5.61
C TRP A 737 9.91 33.76 -6.25
N MET A 738 8.70 33.78 -5.72
CA MET A 738 7.54 33.09 -6.29
C MET A 738 6.63 34.14 -6.93
N PRO A 739 6.65 34.30 -8.26
CA PRO A 739 5.76 35.21 -8.94
C PRO A 739 4.32 34.72 -8.78
N ASN A 740 3.44 35.59 -8.28
CA ASN A 740 2.01 35.31 -8.21
C ASN A 740 1.38 35.52 -9.60
N VAL A 741 1.59 34.55 -10.49
CA VAL A 741 1.11 34.56 -11.89
C VAL A 741 0.20 33.35 -12.13
N GLN A 742 -0.85 33.54 -12.92
CA GLN A 742 -1.85 32.52 -13.25
C GLN A 742 -1.57 31.83 -14.60
N SER A 743 -0.74 32.47 -15.44
CA SER A 743 -0.26 31.96 -16.73
C SER A 743 1.23 32.25 -16.88
N PRO A 744 1.94 31.59 -17.82
CA PRO A 744 3.29 31.98 -18.20
C PRO A 744 3.38 33.50 -18.41
N THR A 745 4.30 34.16 -17.72
CA THR A 745 4.40 35.63 -17.68
C THR A 745 5.83 36.03 -18.01
N ASN A 746 6.01 36.90 -19.00
CA ASN A 746 7.30 37.53 -19.23
C ASN A 746 7.51 38.58 -18.13
N VAL A 747 8.65 38.51 -17.46
CA VAL A 747 9.02 39.43 -16.39
C VAL A 747 10.29 40.16 -16.76
N LYS A 748 10.36 41.42 -16.34
CA LYS A 748 11.55 42.26 -16.46
C LYS A 748 11.89 42.80 -15.09
N LEU A 749 13.14 42.62 -14.67
CA LEU A 749 13.64 43.09 -13.38
C LEU A 749 14.61 44.23 -13.63
N LEU A 750 14.44 45.34 -12.93
CA LEU A 750 15.41 46.41 -12.84
C LEU A 750 16.27 46.17 -11.59
N VAL A 751 17.58 46.07 -11.79
CA VAL A 751 18.54 46.13 -10.69
C VAL A 751 19.03 47.56 -10.58
N ALA A 752 18.92 48.16 -9.40
CA ALA A 752 19.29 49.55 -9.14
C ALA A 752 20.17 49.69 -7.90
N LEU A 753 21.14 50.59 -7.97
CA LEU A 753 21.88 51.08 -6.80
C LEU A 753 20.94 51.92 -5.95
N ALA A 754 21.11 51.88 -4.62
CA ALA A 754 20.34 52.65 -3.67
C ALA A 754 21.27 53.32 -2.65
N ALA A 755 21.18 54.63 -2.51
CA ALA A 755 22.02 55.42 -1.61
C ALA A 755 21.19 56.43 -0.81
N GLN A 756 21.59 56.66 0.43
CA GLN A 756 21.03 57.68 1.33
C GLN A 756 22.15 58.19 2.24
N TYR A 757 22.28 59.50 2.35
CA TYR A 757 23.33 60.19 3.12
C TYR A 757 24.77 59.74 2.80
N CYS A 758 25.04 59.23 1.60
CA CYS A 758 26.38 58.82 1.21
C CYS A 758 26.64 58.98 -0.29
N THR A 759 27.92 58.85 -0.65
CA THR A 759 28.39 58.68 -2.03
C THR A 759 28.83 57.24 -2.25
N MET A 760 28.24 56.57 -3.25
CA MET A 760 28.67 55.28 -3.75
C MET A 760 29.57 55.45 -4.98
N THR A 761 30.67 54.72 -5.03
CA THR A 761 31.58 54.68 -6.18
C THR A 761 31.96 53.25 -6.55
N SER A 762 32.55 53.12 -7.74
CA SER A 762 32.92 51.86 -8.36
C SER A 762 34.10 51.16 -7.65
N ALA A 763 33.97 49.86 -7.36
CA ALA A 763 35.04 49.01 -6.84
C ALA A 763 36.22 48.70 -7.80
N GLY A 764 36.29 49.34 -8.98
CA GLY A 764 37.31 49.09 -10.02
C GLY A 764 36.72 48.84 -11.42
N SER A 765 37.57 48.85 -12.46
CA SER A 765 37.17 48.94 -13.88
C SER A 765 36.91 47.62 -14.62
N ALA A 766 36.87 46.46 -13.94
CA ALA A 766 36.76 45.15 -14.63
C ALA A 766 35.83 44.11 -13.97
N VAL A 767 35.02 44.47 -12.97
CA VAL A 767 34.11 43.51 -12.30
C VAL A 767 32.73 43.57 -12.94
N HIS A 768 32.35 42.53 -13.68
CA HIS A 768 30.98 42.35 -14.19
C HIS A 768 30.10 41.72 -13.11
N TRP A 769 28.98 42.37 -12.78
CA TRP A 769 28.00 41.80 -11.85
C TRP A 769 27.02 40.97 -12.66
N ARG A 770 27.29 39.66 -12.74
CA ARG A 770 26.41 38.72 -13.43
C ARG A 770 25.19 38.41 -12.58
N CYS A 771 24.05 38.92 -13.00
CA CYS A 771 22.77 38.55 -12.45
C CYS A 771 22.23 37.31 -13.17
N THR A 772 21.67 36.40 -12.40
CA THR A 772 21.06 35.15 -12.89
C THR A 772 19.67 35.00 -12.29
N ILE A 773 18.75 34.49 -13.10
CA ILE A 773 17.46 33.98 -12.65
C ILE A 773 17.49 32.47 -12.87
N GLU A 774 17.40 31.73 -11.78
CA GLU A 774 17.39 30.27 -11.76
C GLU A 774 15.98 29.78 -11.42
N ASP A 775 15.41 28.92 -12.26
CA ASP A 775 14.20 28.17 -11.96
C ASP A 775 14.56 26.97 -11.07
N THR A 776 14.12 27.05 -9.82
CA THR A 776 14.44 26.07 -8.77
C THR A 776 13.39 24.96 -8.64
N GLY A 777 12.43 24.87 -9.56
CA GLY A 777 11.38 23.86 -9.54
C GLY A 777 10.00 24.45 -9.28
N VAL A 778 9.00 23.57 -9.29
CA VAL A 778 7.74 23.89 -8.58
C VAL A 778 8.05 24.09 -7.11
N VAL A 779 7.17 24.80 -6.42
CA VAL A 779 7.15 24.76 -4.96
C VAL A 779 6.99 23.29 -4.57
N VAL A 780 8.08 22.65 -4.15
CA VAL A 780 7.94 21.61 -3.15
C VAL A 780 7.28 22.37 -2.03
N ALA A 781 5.97 22.17 -1.82
CA ALA A 781 5.39 22.56 -0.55
C ALA A 781 6.39 22.00 0.43
N ASP A 782 7.04 22.86 1.22
CA ASP A 782 7.92 22.35 2.25
C ASP A 782 7.09 21.24 2.88
N THR A 783 7.57 20.01 2.84
CA THR A 783 7.02 18.99 3.75
C THR A 783 7.32 19.41 5.20
N ALA A 784 7.92 20.60 5.39
CA ALA A 784 7.92 21.47 6.55
C ALA A 784 7.25 22.86 6.31
N THR A 785 6.09 22.96 5.65
CA THR A 785 5.29 24.19 5.77
C THR A 785 4.68 24.15 7.16
N LEU A 786 5.04 25.11 7.99
CA LEU A 786 4.39 25.42 9.26
C LEU A 786 2.93 25.84 8.99
N VAL A 787 2.08 24.86 8.69
CA VAL A 787 0.64 25.01 8.83
C VAL A 787 0.40 25.16 10.32
N ALA A 788 -0.20 26.27 10.73
CA ALA A 788 -0.81 26.39 12.05
C ALA A 788 -1.98 25.39 12.13
N GLN A 789 -1.66 24.12 12.36
CA GLN A 789 -2.61 23.05 12.61
C GLN A 789 -2.54 22.68 14.08
N SER A 790 -3.71 22.58 14.67
CA SER A 790 -3.99 22.19 16.04
C SER A 790 -3.26 20.91 16.49
N SER A 791 -2.46 21.07 17.54
CA SER A 791 -2.13 20.08 18.59
C SER A 791 -1.62 18.68 18.21
N GLN A 792 -0.51 18.59 17.49
CA GLN A 792 0.43 17.46 17.64
C GLN A 792 1.85 18.01 17.87
N PRO A 793 2.54 17.64 18.97
CA PRO A 793 3.85 18.20 19.28
C PRO A 793 4.94 17.68 18.33
N PRO A 794 5.88 18.53 17.88
CA PRO A 794 6.93 18.16 16.92
C PRO A 794 7.83 17.01 17.44
N PRO A 795 8.45 16.22 16.54
CA PRO A 795 9.36 15.15 16.92
C PRO A 795 10.56 15.71 17.68
N LYS A 796 10.67 15.26 18.93
CA LYS A 796 11.73 15.57 19.89
C LYS A 796 13.11 15.15 19.36
N LYS A 797 14.03 16.11 19.11
CA LYS A 797 15.42 15.83 18.69
C LYS A 797 16.38 15.95 19.87
N THR A 798 17.29 14.98 20.00
CA THR A 798 18.30 14.95 21.07
C THR A 798 19.60 15.61 20.62
N TYR A 799 20.08 16.56 21.40
CA TYR A 799 21.34 17.28 21.19
C TYR A 799 22.30 16.94 22.33
N THR A 800 23.60 16.85 22.03
CA THR A 800 24.67 16.82 23.02
C THR A 800 25.63 17.96 22.72
N THR A 801 25.69 18.93 23.64
CA THR A 801 26.48 20.14 23.47
C THR A 801 27.50 20.26 24.59
N ILE A 802 28.71 20.72 24.26
CA ILE A 802 29.81 20.93 25.20
C ILE A 802 30.11 22.42 25.29
N TRP A 803 30.11 22.96 26.50
CA TRP A 803 30.52 24.33 26.82
C TRP A 803 31.86 24.34 27.54
N ARG A 804 32.65 25.38 27.28
CA ARG A 804 33.85 25.70 28.03
C ARG A 804 33.49 26.73 29.11
N ALA A 805 34.09 26.60 30.29
CA ALA A 805 33.89 27.57 31.35
C ALA A 805 34.23 28.99 30.86
N SER A 806 33.33 29.93 31.08
CA SER A 806 33.53 31.34 30.74
C SER A 806 34.22 32.10 31.87
N ASP A 807 33.99 31.68 33.11
CA ASP A 807 34.63 32.26 34.28
C ASP A 807 34.72 31.24 35.44
N SER A 808 35.64 31.46 36.38
CA SER A 808 35.81 30.65 37.59
C SER A 808 36.57 31.40 38.70
N GLN A 809 36.24 31.17 39.97
CA GLN A 809 36.83 31.84 41.14
C GLN A 809 37.02 30.88 42.32
N GLY A 810 38.12 31.00 43.05
CA GLY A 810 38.35 30.31 44.33
C GLY A 810 37.99 31.16 45.55
N TYR A 811 37.56 30.51 46.64
CA TYR A 811 37.15 31.10 47.90
C TYR A 811 37.79 30.37 49.08
N TYR A 812 38.16 31.11 50.12
CA TYR A 812 38.63 30.56 51.39
C TYR A 812 37.47 29.88 52.14
N GLY A 813 37.79 29.12 53.19
CA GLY A 813 36.80 28.49 54.07
C GLY A 813 35.86 29.49 54.75
N SER A 814 36.29 30.74 54.94
CA SER A 814 35.47 31.88 55.39
C SER A 814 34.44 32.34 54.35
N GLY A 815 34.59 31.93 53.08
CA GLY A 815 33.75 32.33 51.95
C GLY A 815 34.19 33.62 51.24
N SER A 816 35.23 34.30 51.72
CA SER A 816 35.84 35.41 50.99
C SER A 816 36.62 34.91 49.77
N VAL A 817 36.72 35.76 48.75
CA VAL A 817 37.51 35.46 47.54
C VAL A 817 38.96 35.18 47.92
N ALA A 818 39.49 34.07 47.40
CA ALA A 818 40.80 33.60 47.80
C ALA A 818 41.92 34.38 47.09
N SER A 819 42.54 35.32 47.82
CA SER A 819 43.59 36.22 47.32
C SER A 819 44.83 35.49 46.77
N PHE A 820 45.16 34.32 47.32
CA PHE A 820 46.30 33.50 46.90
C PHE A 820 46.13 32.91 45.48
N TYR A 821 44.89 32.85 44.98
CA TYR A 821 44.55 32.28 43.67
C TYR A 821 44.04 33.37 42.69
N THR A 822 44.35 34.64 42.97
CA THR A 822 43.81 35.85 42.30
C THR A 822 44.10 36.00 40.81
N GLY A 823 44.92 35.14 40.23
CA GLY A 823 45.06 35.07 38.77
C GLY A 823 43.93 34.32 38.06
N LYS A 824 42.89 33.85 38.78
CA LYS A 824 41.91 32.87 38.25
C LYS A 824 42.63 31.69 37.60
N ASN A 825 43.79 31.28 38.12
CA ASN A 825 44.66 30.26 37.51
C ASN A 825 44.47 28.88 38.12
N LEU A 826 44.08 28.81 39.41
CA LEU A 826 43.90 27.55 40.13
C LEU A 826 42.59 27.62 40.92
N LEU A 827 41.91 26.48 41.01
CA LEU A 827 40.63 26.35 41.71
C LEU A 827 40.82 25.44 42.93
N PRO A 828 41.05 25.99 44.14
CA PRO A 828 41.22 25.17 45.34
C PRO A 828 39.93 24.46 45.77
N SER A 829 40.10 23.31 46.40
CA SER A 829 39.06 22.53 47.04
C SER A 829 39.64 21.82 48.26
N GLY A 830 38.94 21.86 49.40
CA GLY A 830 39.30 21.14 50.61
C GLY A 830 40.10 21.96 51.63
N TYR A 831 40.45 21.34 52.75
CA TYR A 831 41.12 22.00 53.87
C TYR A 831 42.64 21.93 53.77
N TYR A 832 43.32 23.08 53.70
CA TYR A 832 44.79 23.14 53.71
C TYR A 832 45.37 23.53 55.07
N SER A 833 44.85 24.60 55.68
CA SER A 833 45.33 25.17 56.94
C SER A 833 44.21 25.95 57.62
N SER A 834 44.42 26.37 58.88
CA SER A 834 43.45 27.20 59.61
C SER A 834 43.17 28.55 58.92
N THR A 835 44.16 29.12 58.21
CA THR A 835 44.02 30.38 57.47
C THR A 835 43.26 30.22 56.16
N THR A 836 43.53 29.15 55.41
CA THR A 836 42.83 28.87 54.14
C THR A 836 41.42 28.32 54.41
N GLY A 837 41.24 27.61 55.52
CA GLY A 837 40.04 26.87 55.86
C GLY A 837 39.72 25.80 54.80
N ASN A 838 38.48 25.30 54.83
CA ASN A 838 37.98 24.36 53.84
C ASN A 838 37.54 25.10 52.56
N ALA A 839 38.49 25.27 51.65
CA ALA A 839 38.36 26.08 50.44
C ALA A 839 37.44 25.43 49.40
N ARG A 840 36.95 26.27 48.49
CA ARG A 840 35.96 25.92 47.46
C ARG A 840 36.07 26.85 46.28
N SER A 841 35.60 26.43 45.12
CA SER A 841 35.69 27.21 43.89
C SER A 841 34.39 27.13 43.09
N ALA A 842 33.97 28.24 42.49
CA ALA A 842 32.79 28.32 41.63
C ALA A 842 33.21 28.46 40.16
N ILE A 843 32.43 27.86 39.26
CA ILE A 843 32.65 27.86 37.81
C ILE A 843 31.32 28.16 37.10
N VAL A 844 31.33 28.99 36.05
CA VAL A 844 30.16 29.33 35.23
C VAL A 844 30.42 29.15 33.73
N PHE A 845 29.36 28.84 32.97
CA PHE A 845 29.40 28.51 31.55
C PHE A 845 28.42 29.39 30.74
N ASN A 846 28.80 30.65 30.49
CA ASN A 846 27.92 31.63 29.82
C ASN A 846 28.22 31.82 28.32
N GLY A 847 29.30 31.22 27.80
CA GLY A 847 29.65 31.29 26.38
C GLY A 847 28.79 30.38 25.50
N ASN A 848 29.02 30.43 24.18
CA ASN A 848 28.42 29.48 23.25
C ASN A 848 29.06 28.10 23.37
N GLY A 849 28.30 27.05 23.01
CA GLY A 849 28.81 25.69 22.89
C GLY A 849 30.00 25.64 21.91
N ILE A 850 31.04 24.91 22.30
CA ILE A 850 32.25 24.70 21.50
C ILE A 850 32.19 23.44 20.66
N GLN A 851 31.28 22.52 20.97
CA GLN A 851 30.93 21.33 20.19
C GLN A 851 29.42 21.07 20.37
N GLY A 852 28.72 20.63 19.33
CA GLY A 852 27.26 20.53 19.32
C GLY A 852 26.59 21.83 18.86
N GLU A 853 25.53 22.27 19.53
CA GLU A 853 24.87 23.53 19.18
C GLU A 853 25.71 24.75 19.61
N ALA A 854 25.96 25.67 18.67
CA ALA A 854 26.68 26.94 18.93
C ALA A 854 25.77 27.97 19.66
N LYS A 855 25.19 27.58 20.79
CA LYS A 855 24.24 28.36 21.60
C LYS A 855 24.73 28.52 23.03
N THR A 856 24.29 29.58 23.71
CA THR A 856 24.39 29.67 25.18
C THR A 856 23.50 28.60 25.82
N ILE A 857 23.78 28.20 27.07
CA ILE A 857 22.95 27.21 27.79
C ILE A 857 21.49 27.67 27.86
N SER A 858 21.23 28.96 28.08
CA SER A 858 19.87 29.51 28.13
C SER A 858 19.11 29.36 26.81
N SER A 859 19.78 29.63 25.68
CA SER A 859 19.19 29.43 24.36
C SER A 859 19.04 27.94 24.00
N ALA A 860 20.01 27.11 24.37
CA ALA A 860 19.99 25.67 24.13
C ALA A 860 18.86 24.96 24.87
N LEU A 861 18.64 25.31 26.14
CA LEU A 861 17.65 24.68 27.01
C LEU A 861 16.25 25.31 26.94
N SER A 862 16.06 26.38 26.17
CA SER A 862 14.73 26.97 25.96
C SER A 862 13.80 25.96 25.28
N GLY A 863 12.75 25.55 25.98
CA GLY A 863 11.80 24.53 25.52
C GLY A 863 12.34 23.11 25.48
N ALA A 864 13.55 22.85 25.99
CA ALA A 864 14.18 21.52 25.97
C ALA A 864 14.05 20.79 27.32
N THR A 865 14.00 19.46 27.26
CA THR A 865 14.11 18.59 28.44
C THR A 865 15.55 18.10 28.57
N LEU A 866 16.21 18.45 29.68
CA LEU A 866 17.58 18.02 29.96
C LEU A 866 17.59 16.56 30.45
N THR A 867 18.27 15.68 29.72
CA THR A 867 18.30 14.23 29.99
C THR A 867 19.61 13.76 30.63
N LYS A 868 20.71 14.50 30.41
CA LYS A 868 22.01 14.19 31.04
C LYS A 868 22.85 15.47 31.26
N ALA A 869 23.57 15.53 32.38
CA ALA A 869 24.54 16.57 32.67
C ALA A 869 25.86 15.98 33.17
N GLU A 870 26.97 16.43 32.61
CA GLU A 870 28.30 15.96 32.96
C GLU A 870 29.28 17.14 33.01
N ILE A 871 30.11 17.19 34.04
CA ILE A 871 31.16 18.20 34.21
C ILE A 871 32.53 17.55 34.05
N TYR A 872 33.44 18.23 33.38
CA TYR A 872 34.83 17.80 33.26
C TYR A 872 35.70 18.66 34.17
N MET A 873 36.54 18.02 34.98
CA MET A 873 37.50 18.69 35.85
C MET A 873 38.86 18.00 35.77
N LEU A 874 39.92 18.81 35.59
CA LEU A 874 41.31 18.36 35.66
C LEU A 874 41.91 18.79 37.00
N SER A 875 42.25 17.81 37.85
CA SER A 875 43.08 18.10 39.01
C SER A 875 44.52 18.36 38.55
N LEU A 876 45.17 19.36 39.13
CA LEU A 876 46.58 19.65 38.92
C LEU A 876 47.41 19.16 40.10
N HIS A 877 46.79 19.02 41.26
CA HIS A 877 47.42 18.55 42.46
C HIS A 877 46.40 18.01 43.46
N TRP A 878 46.87 17.05 44.24
CA TRP A 878 46.29 16.62 45.50
C TRP A 878 47.41 16.56 46.53
N TYR A 879 47.11 16.95 47.75
CA TYR A 879 48.06 16.86 48.87
C TYR A 879 48.60 15.42 48.99
N MET A 880 47.70 14.45 48.95
CA MET A 880 48.04 13.03 48.91
C MET A 880 48.45 12.60 47.48
N PRO A 881 49.52 11.81 47.31
CA PRO A 881 49.94 11.31 46.00
C PRO A 881 48.91 10.36 45.37
N THR A 882 48.09 9.70 46.18
CA THR A 882 47.00 8.79 45.78
C THR A 882 45.73 9.51 45.29
N GLY A 883 45.78 10.84 45.15
CA GLY A 883 44.61 11.68 44.84
C GLY A 883 43.73 11.94 46.07
N GLY A 884 42.52 12.46 45.83
CA GLY A 884 41.56 12.80 46.88
C GLY A 884 40.12 12.86 46.38
N TRP A 885 39.18 13.09 47.30
CA TRP A 885 37.76 13.22 46.98
C TRP A 885 37.38 14.68 46.75
N ALA A 886 36.84 14.96 45.57
CA ALA A 886 36.21 16.25 45.28
C ALA A 886 34.70 16.15 45.49
N ARG A 887 34.12 17.18 46.11
CA ARG A 887 32.67 17.36 46.22
C ARG A 887 32.22 18.43 45.25
N PHE A 888 31.07 18.22 44.63
CA PHE A 888 30.45 19.13 43.69
C PHE A 888 29.03 19.45 44.13
N THR A 889 28.62 20.69 43.93
CA THR A 889 27.28 21.19 44.28
C THR A 889 26.81 22.22 43.25
N PRO A 890 25.50 22.41 43.04
CA PRO A 890 24.99 23.37 42.06
C PRO A 890 25.29 24.82 42.47
N LEU A 891 25.54 25.69 41.49
CA LEU A 891 25.55 27.14 41.68
C LEU A 891 24.20 27.70 41.22
N ASN A 892 23.49 28.38 42.12
CA ASN A 892 22.18 28.98 41.82
C ASN A 892 22.32 30.35 41.14
N GLY A 893 22.85 30.37 39.92
CA GLY A 893 22.94 31.59 39.11
C GLY A 893 23.85 31.44 37.89
N THR A 894 24.05 32.57 37.21
CA THR A 894 24.93 32.69 36.03
C THR A 894 26.19 33.50 36.30
N THR A 895 26.34 34.08 37.49
CA THR A 895 27.46 34.92 37.87
C THR A 895 28.20 34.35 39.08
N LEU A 896 29.49 34.68 39.18
CA LEU A 896 30.31 34.26 40.31
C LEU A 896 30.01 35.14 41.54
N PRO A 897 29.71 34.56 42.71
CA PRO A 897 29.43 35.34 43.91
C PRO A 897 30.64 36.16 44.40
N SER A 898 30.41 37.34 44.98
CA SER A 898 31.47 38.10 45.68
C SER A 898 31.85 37.46 47.02
N THR A 899 30.97 36.65 47.60
CA THR A 899 31.22 35.77 48.75
C THR A 899 30.50 34.44 48.55
N LEU A 900 31.11 33.33 48.98
CA LEU A 900 30.56 31.98 48.86
C LEU A 900 30.57 31.28 50.22
N ALA A 901 29.47 31.40 50.97
CA ALA A 901 29.28 30.74 52.26
C ALA A 901 29.30 29.20 52.14
N SER A 902 29.45 28.49 53.26
CA SER A 902 29.42 27.01 53.30
C SER A 902 28.17 26.49 52.59
N VAL A 903 28.38 25.54 51.68
CA VAL A 903 27.52 25.35 50.51
C VAL A 903 26.22 24.65 50.88
N THR A 904 25.09 25.33 50.62
CA THR A 904 23.70 24.90 50.89
C THR A 904 23.07 24.12 49.73
N GLY A 905 23.85 23.72 48.72
CA GLY A 905 23.33 23.07 47.52
C GLY A 905 23.19 21.56 47.66
N THR A 906 21.96 21.06 47.75
CA THR A 906 21.61 19.65 47.50
C THR A 906 21.06 19.47 46.08
N PRO A 907 21.39 18.37 45.38
CA PRO A 907 22.22 17.23 45.81
C PRO A 907 23.74 17.51 45.70
N VAL A 908 24.54 16.76 46.47
CA VAL A 908 26.02 16.79 46.45
C VAL A 908 26.53 15.57 45.67
N VAL A 909 27.45 15.78 44.72
CA VAL A 909 28.14 14.68 44.02
C VAL A 909 29.58 14.59 44.49
N SER A 910 30.02 13.42 44.94
CA SER A 910 31.41 13.18 45.33
C SER A 910 32.08 12.25 44.32
N LYS A 911 33.29 12.61 43.87
CA LYS A 911 34.09 11.77 42.96
C LYS A 911 35.54 11.71 43.42
N LYS A 912 36.13 10.51 43.35
CA LYS A 912 37.53 10.27 43.71
C LYS A 912 38.44 10.47 42.51
N TRP A 913 39.50 11.25 42.71
CA TRP A 913 40.69 11.27 41.87
C TRP A 913 41.71 10.29 42.45
N THR A 914 42.38 9.55 41.59
CA THR A 914 43.31 8.45 41.93
C THR A 914 44.78 8.81 41.75
N ALA A 915 45.06 9.98 41.18
CA ALA A 915 46.40 10.52 40.99
C ALA A 915 46.36 12.04 41.16
N ARG A 916 47.53 12.66 41.35
CA ARG A 916 47.67 14.13 41.49
C ARG A 916 47.14 14.89 40.28
N VAL A 917 47.49 14.44 39.07
CA VAL A 917 47.05 15.03 37.81
C VAL A 917 46.15 14.04 37.10
N GLN A 918 44.84 14.30 37.08
CA GLN A 918 43.87 13.45 36.40
C GLN A 918 42.65 14.26 35.97
N GLY A 919 42.24 14.09 34.70
CA GLY A 919 41.04 14.69 34.14
C GLY A 919 39.90 13.68 34.13
N LEU A 920 38.75 14.06 34.68
CA LEU A 920 37.58 13.18 34.75
C LEU A 920 36.31 13.91 34.34
N TRP A 921 35.46 13.20 33.59
CA TRP A 921 34.05 13.52 33.47
C TRP A 921 33.30 12.97 34.68
N VAL A 922 32.44 13.81 35.27
CA VAL A 922 31.62 13.50 36.42
C VAL A 922 30.18 13.74 36.04
N THR A 923 29.36 12.69 36.10
CA THR A 923 27.91 12.82 35.92
C THR A 923 27.30 13.51 37.13
N VAL A 924 26.51 14.55 36.87
CA VAL A 924 25.83 15.34 37.90
C VAL A 924 24.33 15.42 37.59
N PRO A 925 23.48 15.69 38.58
CA PRO A 925 22.06 15.82 38.37
C PRO A 925 21.71 16.93 37.39
N THR A 926 20.77 16.65 36.48
CA THR A 926 20.32 17.60 35.45
C THR A 926 19.73 18.88 36.08
N SER A 927 19.14 18.78 37.27
CA SER A 927 18.60 19.91 38.03
C SER A 927 19.62 21.01 38.40
N TRP A 928 20.92 20.74 38.24
CA TRP A 928 21.97 21.74 38.46
C TRP A 928 22.01 22.80 37.38
N PHE A 929 21.54 22.48 36.18
CA PHE A 929 21.64 23.36 35.02
C PHE A 929 20.26 23.71 34.47
N SER A 930 20.07 24.99 34.19
CA SER A 930 18.88 25.53 33.54
C SER A 930 19.27 26.81 32.79
N GLY A 931 18.31 27.45 32.11
CA GLY A 931 18.59 28.74 31.48
C GLY A 931 19.00 29.86 32.44
N SER A 932 18.80 29.67 33.75
CA SER A 932 19.20 30.60 34.82
C SER A 932 20.27 30.05 35.77
N LYS A 933 20.71 28.80 35.57
CA LYS A 933 21.75 28.14 36.38
C LYS A 933 22.80 27.55 35.45
N THR A 934 23.95 28.20 35.34
CA THR A 934 24.99 27.83 34.36
C THR A 934 26.29 27.37 35.03
N GLY A 935 26.27 27.07 36.32
CA GLY A 935 27.50 26.84 37.07
C GLY A 935 27.39 25.80 38.17
N PHE A 936 28.55 25.43 38.70
CA PHE A 936 28.68 24.55 39.86
C PHE A 936 29.83 25.01 40.74
N VAL A 937 29.88 24.45 41.94
CA VAL A 937 30.93 24.67 42.93
C VAL A 937 31.67 23.35 43.14
N VAL A 938 33.00 23.40 43.24
CA VAL A 938 33.86 22.32 43.70
C VAL A 938 34.39 22.63 45.10
N GLY A 939 34.29 21.67 46.00
CA GLY A 939 34.48 21.88 47.43
C GLY A 939 33.27 22.55 48.11
N PRO A 940 33.27 22.68 49.44
CA PRO A 940 34.31 22.24 50.37
C PRO A 940 34.40 20.71 50.43
N ALA A 941 35.54 20.21 50.91
CA ALA A 941 35.67 18.79 51.25
C ALA A 941 34.75 18.43 52.42
N GLY A 942 34.47 17.14 52.60
CA GLY A 942 33.58 16.67 53.66
C GLY A 942 34.12 16.71 55.07
N ASP A 943 35.42 16.95 55.19
CA ASP A 943 36.19 16.95 56.40
C ASP A 943 37.10 18.18 56.42
N ASN A 944 37.67 18.45 57.59
CA ASN A 944 38.72 19.45 57.75
C ASN A 944 40.09 18.76 57.74
N SER A 945 40.32 17.89 56.74
CA SER A 945 41.57 17.14 56.55
C SER A 945 42.27 17.57 55.27
N GLN A 946 43.61 17.56 55.30
CA GLN A 946 44.43 17.76 54.10
C GLN A 946 44.32 16.59 53.12
N ALA A 947 43.76 15.43 53.52
CA ALA A 947 43.61 14.26 52.65
C ALA A 947 42.80 14.55 51.37
N ASN A 948 41.83 15.48 51.44
CA ASN A 948 40.98 15.88 50.32
C ASN A 948 41.28 17.32 49.85
N TYR A 949 42.46 17.83 50.16
CA TYR A 949 42.90 19.12 49.64
C TYR A 949 43.59 18.96 48.29
N GLY A 950 43.13 19.75 47.33
CA GLY A 950 43.69 19.80 45.97
C GLY A 950 43.29 21.07 45.24
N TYR A 951 43.80 21.22 44.03
CA TYR A 951 43.42 22.32 43.15
C TYR A 951 43.25 21.86 41.70
N PHE A 952 42.28 22.47 41.03
CA PHE A 952 41.89 22.17 39.66
C PHE A 952 42.31 23.28 38.70
N ALA A 953 42.42 22.92 37.42
CA ALA A 953 42.61 23.90 36.35
C ALA A 953 41.41 24.85 36.28
N SER A 954 41.68 26.14 36.12
CA SER A 954 40.66 27.17 35.98
C SER A 954 40.25 27.41 34.52
N HIS A 955 39.26 28.27 34.29
CA HIS A 955 38.88 28.71 32.93
C HIS A 955 40.00 29.50 32.21
N ALA A 956 40.94 30.09 32.95
CA ALA A 956 41.99 30.95 32.41
C ALA A 956 43.42 30.39 32.60
N HIS A 957 43.56 29.11 32.97
CA HIS A 957 44.87 28.52 33.24
C HIS A 957 45.82 28.70 32.02
N PRO A 958 47.05 29.20 32.22
CA PRO A 958 47.92 29.68 31.14
C PRO A 958 48.42 28.58 30.21
N THR A 959 48.65 27.37 30.73
CA THR A 959 49.30 26.26 30.00
C THR A 959 48.42 25.02 29.82
N VAL A 960 47.19 25.01 30.36
CA VAL A 960 46.31 23.83 30.34
C VAL A 960 45.15 24.10 29.38
N THR A 961 45.04 23.26 28.36
CA THR A 961 43.98 23.30 27.34
C THR A 961 42.69 22.59 27.81
N ASN A 962 42.85 21.59 28.69
CA ASN A 962 41.81 20.80 29.34
C ASN A 962 41.19 21.52 30.55
N ARG A 963 40.61 22.70 30.28
CA ARG A 963 39.90 23.57 31.24
C ARG A 963 38.54 22.97 31.61
N PRO A 964 37.84 23.48 32.64
CA PRO A 964 36.52 22.95 33.00
C PRO A 964 35.56 22.98 31.81
N LEU A 965 34.91 21.84 31.56
CA LEU A 965 33.90 21.68 30.51
C LEU A 965 32.57 21.24 31.12
N LEU A 966 31.48 21.58 30.44
CA LEU A 966 30.14 21.12 30.74
C LEU A 966 29.58 20.43 29.50
N ARG A 967 29.09 19.21 29.63
CA ARG A 967 28.39 18.48 28.57
C ARG A 967 26.94 18.27 29.01
N LEU A 968 26.00 18.79 28.22
CA LEU A 968 24.58 18.57 28.43
C LEU A 968 23.99 17.81 27.26
N THR A 969 23.18 16.79 27.58
CA THR A 969 22.31 16.11 26.61
C THR A 969 20.88 16.51 26.90
N TYR A 970 20.18 17.05 25.91
CA TYR A 970 18.82 17.53 26.05
C TYR A 970 18.01 17.28 24.78
N THR A 971 16.71 17.14 24.95
CA THR A 971 15.77 16.83 23.89
C THR A 971 14.84 18.02 23.71
N ARG A 972 14.83 18.61 22.52
CA ARG A 972 13.96 19.74 22.16
C ARG A 972 13.09 19.37 20.96
#